data_AF-A0A2E0TS70-F1
#
_entry.id   AF-A0A2E0TS70-F1
#
_cell.length_a   1.000
_cell.length_b   1.000
_cell.length_c   1.000
_cell.angle_alpha   90.00
_cell.angle_beta   90.00
_cell.angle_gamma   90.00
#
_symmetry.space_group_name_H-M   'P 1'
#
loop_
_entity.id
_entity.type
_entity.pdbx_description
1 polymer ?
#
loop_
_entity_poly.entity_id
_entity_poly.type
_entity_poly.pdbx_seq_one_letter_code
_entity_poly.pdbx_strand_id
1 'polypeptide(L)'
;MPATQRARLGVGLLLVLTACGARRPERPDLAAPEQVALSRTPRLEPTGHCRENVPERQPLFGELHVHTRYSLDANLQGTRVSPDDVYRFAKGETIGISPLDAEGRPTRTAQIDRPLDFAAVTDHAEFLGFVAACADPESEAYDRRGCRMFRGGGPAAFGLLNMQTAQRGRRLARQMACGREGVDCDGYRRDLWNDTRNAAERHHDRTEACRFTTLVGYEYTANPFSDALGKVHNLHRNVIFRNGIVPDRPIDYFDTQDLATFWRRLDAECREAGNGCDVVVIPHNSNLSSGLMFAETDRSGSPWTPEDAARRADLERLFEVYQHKGASECLPGSSTSDELCDFEIVPYDNLESAKLDRPDPLQQRDFVRDAFGAGMRMQRELGVNIFGYGLIASTDNHLGLAGNVHEALFLGGGGAGEAGAGEGGGGVFPDRIYFGAGGLAGVWAEENGREAIFRALRRRETFGTSGPRIPIRLFGAWSGLGEGWCAEDDARTRARLGYEAGVPMGDTLPPPPEGAGAPVFAASAVHDPGTEALPGARLQRLELIKGWLDEDDRLRVVTHLLDGSRHAGTEIDPSDCAPSGGDAALCDAWTDRDFDPSRPAFWYVRAVEVPTCRWTTRMCVEAGYDCRNPTRPIDEACCDRRLGLHEPMCFGKTCDQPNGTSDPCCAHDVLDPMVQERAWSSPIWYVPPGWGNGDGGDGGDGGDGGGADGGGEGGDRIEGEDEGRGEGAEGEEAEGEKAGRAGGSS
;
A
#
# COMPACT_ATOMS: atom_id res chain seq x y z
N MET A 1 -61.22 80.15 -28.01
CA MET A 1 -61.32 79.83 -26.57
C MET A 1 -61.13 78.32 -26.45
N PRO A 2 -60.04 77.83 -25.84
CA PRO A 2 -59.52 76.51 -26.17
C PRO A 2 -60.11 75.40 -25.29
N ALA A 3 -60.37 74.26 -25.94
CA ALA A 3 -60.56 72.96 -25.33
C ALA A 3 -59.33 72.10 -25.67
N THR A 4 -58.87 71.35 -24.66
CA THR A 4 -57.62 70.61 -24.59
C THR A 4 -57.56 69.40 -25.52
N GLN A 5 -56.57 69.36 -26.41
CA GLN A 5 -56.16 68.18 -27.17
C GLN A 5 -54.73 67.82 -26.77
N ARG A 6 -54.52 66.58 -26.30
CA ARG A 6 -53.23 66.03 -25.89
C ARG A 6 -52.35 65.76 -27.11
N ALA A 7 -51.32 66.55 -27.31
CA ALA A 7 -50.24 66.29 -28.25
C ALA A 7 -49.02 65.72 -27.51
N ARG A 8 -48.52 64.59 -28.01
CA ARG A 8 -47.31 63.91 -27.56
C ARG A 8 -46.08 64.78 -27.90
N LEU A 9 -45.37 65.28 -26.90
CA LEU A 9 -44.04 65.86 -27.08
C LEU A 9 -43.00 64.73 -27.12
N GLY A 10 -42.41 64.53 -28.30
CA GLY A 10 -41.13 63.85 -28.42
C GLY A 10 -40.02 64.81 -28.02
N VAL A 11 -39.32 64.50 -26.94
CA VAL A 11 -38.04 65.10 -26.59
C VAL A 11 -36.98 64.07 -26.94
N GLY A 12 -36.19 64.36 -27.96
CA GLY A 12 -35.00 63.60 -28.31
C GLY A 12 -33.95 63.80 -27.23
N LEU A 13 -33.59 62.71 -26.55
CA LEU A 13 -32.44 62.65 -25.66
C LEU A 13 -31.23 62.18 -26.48
N LEU A 14 -30.25 63.08 -26.62
CA LEU A 14 -28.92 62.77 -27.12
C LEU A 14 -28.30 61.66 -26.25
N LEU A 15 -28.17 60.44 -26.78
CA LEU A 15 -27.37 59.38 -26.18
C LEU A 15 -25.90 59.61 -26.58
N VAL A 16 -25.13 60.14 -25.63
CA VAL A 16 -23.66 60.12 -25.69
C VAL A 16 -23.23 58.66 -25.51
N LEU A 17 -22.74 58.04 -26.58
CA LEU A 17 -22.06 56.75 -26.54
C LEU A 17 -20.68 56.92 -25.90
N THR A 18 -20.61 56.82 -24.57
CA THR A 18 -19.36 56.51 -23.88
C THR A 18 -19.11 55.01 -24.00
N ALA A 19 -18.16 54.65 -24.87
CA ALA A 19 -17.62 53.29 -24.95
C ALA A 19 -16.80 52.99 -23.69
N CYS A 20 -17.46 52.49 -22.64
CA CYS A 20 -16.77 51.78 -21.57
C CYS A 20 -16.42 50.39 -22.09
N GLY A 21 -15.17 50.21 -22.50
CA GLY A 21 -14.61 48.89 -22.78
C GLY A 21 -14.64 48.05 -21.51
N ALA A 22 -15.61 47.15 -21.42
CA ALA A 22 -15.60 46.08 -20.42
C ALA A 22 -14.42 45.17 -20.74
N ARG A 23 -13.31 45.34 -20.02
CA ARG A 23 -12.26 44.32 -19.94
C ARG A 23 -12.92 43.06 -19.39
N ARG A 24 -13.02 42.02 -20.22
CA ARG A 24 -13.28 40.66 -19.74
C ARG A 24 -12.21 40.34 -18.70
N PRO A 25 -12.53 39.72 -17.55
CA PRO A 25 -11.50 39.16 -16.70
C PRO A 25 -10.73 38.13 -17.52
N GLU A 26 -9.42 38.35 -17.65
CA GLU A 26 -8.52 37.35 -18.19
C GLU A 26 -8.63 36.09 -17.33
N ARG A 27 -8.79 34.95 -18.02
CA ARG A 27 -8.83 33.61 -17.42
C ARG A 27 -7.50 33.38 -16.69
N PRO A 28 -7.47 32.68 -15.54
CA PRO A 28 -6.25 31.97 -15.18
C PRO A 28 -5.99 30.98 -16.31
N ASP A 29 -4.87 31.16 -17.02
CA ASP A 29 -4.36 30.14 -17.91
C ASP A 29 -4.12 28.88 -17.06
N LEU A 30 -4.99 27.89 -17.19
CA LEU A 30 -4.56 26.50 -17.07
C LEU A 30 -3.62 26.31 -18.25
N ALA A 31 -2.34 26.59 -18.03
CA ALA A 31 -1.32 26.34 -19.04
C ALA A 31 -1.51 24.90 -19.51
N ALA A 32 -1.79 24.73 -20.80
CA ALA A 32 -1.66 23.44 -21.44
C ALA A 32 -0.27 22.92 -21.08
N PRO A 33 -0.13 21.67 -20.61
CA PRO A 33 1.18 21.13 -20.30
C PRO A 33 2.06 21.34 -21.53
N GLU A 34 3.24 21.94 -21.33
CA GLU A 34 4.23 22.07 -22.37
C GLU A 34 4.42 20.67 -22.97
N GLN A 35 4.00 20.50 -24.23
CA GLN A 35 4.12 19.23 -24.93
C GLN A 35 5.60 18.99 -25.20
N VAL A 36 6.30 18.48 -24.19
CA VAL A 36 7.57 17.80 -24.40
C VAL A 36 7.23 16.62 -25.31
N ALA A 37 7.83 16.62 -26.51
CA ALA A 37 7.63 15.58 -27.50
C ALA A 37 7.79 14.21 -26.83
N LEU A 38 6.70 13.45 -26.82
CA LEU A 38 6.66 12.07 -26.32
C LEU A 38 7.81 11.30 -26.92
N SER A 39 8.77 10.86 -26.10
CA SER A 39 9.51 9.66 -26.46
C SER A 39 8.52 8.51 -26.31
N ARG A 40 7.87 8.13 -27.42
CA ARG A 40 7.04 6.91 -27.51
C ARG A 40 7.85 5.63 -27.25
N THR A 41 9.17 5.75 -27.20
CA THR A 41 10.08 4.68 -26.80
C THR A 41 10.09 4.57 -25.28
N PRO A 42 9.67 3.42 -24.73
CA PRO A 42 9.96 3.11 -23.33
C PRO A 42 11.47 3.24 -23.10
N ARG A 43 11.87 3.98 -22.05
CA ARG A 43 13.27 4.04 -21.66
C ARG A 43 13.58 2.83 -20.79
N LEU A 44 14.32 1.89 -21.36
CA LEU A 44 15.17 1.03 -20.56
C LEU A 44 16.24 1.93 -19.95
N GLU A 45 16.39 1.90 -18.64
CA GLU A 45 17.47 2.62 -17.97
C GLU A 45 18.81 2.06 -18.51
N PRO A 46 19.79 2.93 -18.83
CA PRO A 46 21.15 2.45 -19.09
C PRO A 46 21.60 1.61 -17.90
N THR A 47 22.34 0.54 -18.12
CA THR A 47 22.87 -0.37 -17.08
C THR A 47 23.93 0.29 -16.17
N GLY A 48 23.95 1.62 -16.08
CA GLY A 48 24.84 2.37 -15.23
C GLY A 48 24.42 2.25 -13.77
N HIS A 49 25.41 2.08 -12.90
CA HIS A 49 25.21 2.07 -11.46
C HIS A 49 25.16 3.49 -10.90
N CYS A 50 24.48 3.63 -9.78
CA CYS A 50 24.60 4.82 -8.95
C CYS A 50 26.02 4.91 -8.40
N ARG A 51 26.49 6.14 -8.17
CA ARG A 51 27.79 6.42 -7.55
C ARG A 51 27.88 5.75 -6.19
N GLU A 52 26.78 5.77 -5.44
CA GLU A 52 26.63 4.99 -4.22
C GLU A 52 26.00 3.65 -4.56
N ASN A 53 26.85 2.63 -4.58
CA ASN A 53 26.48 1.23 -4.72
C ASN A 53 27.11 0.45 -3.56
N VAL A 54 26.26 -0.19 -2.76
CA VAL A 54 26.61 -0.92 -1.54
C VAL A 54 26.26 -2.39 -1.78
N PRO A 55 27.23 -3.27 -2.09
CA PRO A 55 26.97 -4.69 -2.32
C PRO A 55 26.22 -5.36 -1.15
N GLU A 56 26.52 -4.94 0.08
CA GLU A 56 25.86 -5.40 1.30
C GLU A 56 24.47 -4.78 1.54
N ARG A 57 23.97 -4.00 0.58
CA ARG A 57 22.66 -3.32 0.56
C ARG A 57 22.47 -2.29 1.68
N GLN A 58 21.88 -1.16 1.32
CA GLN A 58 21.52 -0.07 2.23
C GLN A 58 20.00 0.01 2.40
N PRO A 59 19.53 0.48 3.56
CA PRO A 59 18.10 0.69 3.77
C PRO A 59 17.68 1.95 3.01
N LEU A 60 16.64 1.85 2.19
CA LEU A 60 16.00 2.97 1.52
C LEU A 60 14.54 3.03 1.95
N PHE A 61 14.04 4.25 2.18
CA PHE A 61 12.69 4.53 2.64
C PHE A 61 11.88 5.24 1.57
N GLY A 62 10.66 4.78 1.34
CA GLY A 62 9.81 5.35 0.32
C GLY A 62 8.32 5.20 0.56
N GLU A 63 7.58 5.73 -0.40
CA GLU A 63 6.12 5.72 -0.45
C GLU A 63 5.66 4.84 -1.62
N LEU A 64 4.77 3.89 -1.37
CA LEU A 64 4.19 3.03 -2.42
C LEU A 64 2.67 3.14 -2.50
N HIS A 65 2.06 4.00 -1.68
CA HIS A 65 0.62 4.14 -1.58
C HIS A 65 0.22 5.61 -1.30
N VAL A 66 0.07 6.41 -2.35
CA VAL A 66 -0.35 7.81 -2.24
C VAL A 66 -1.23 8.20 -3.42
N HIS A 67 -2.26 8.98 -3.11
CA HIS A 67 -3.28 9.40 -4.07
C HIS A 67 -3.17 10.89 -4.39
N THR A 68 -3.56 11.23 -5.60
CA THR A 68 -3.56 12.59 -6.15
C THR A 68 -4.98 13.04 -6.44
N ARG A 69 -5.12 14.20 -7.08
CA ARG A 69 -6.37 14.67 -7.68
C ARG A 69 -6.96 13.71 -8.73
N TYR A 70 -6.21 12.71 -9.21
CA TYR A 70 -6.69 11.74 -10.20
C TYR A 70 -7.49 10.61 -9.56
N SER A 71 -7.18 10.25 -8.30
CA SER A 71 -8.01 9.34 -7.53
C SER A 71 -9.38 9.97 -7.22
N LEU A 72 -10.44 9.19 -7.43
CA LEU A 72 -11.83 9.66 -7.31
C LEU A 72 -12.14 10.18 -5.90
N ASP A 73 -11.73 9.45 -4.88
CA ASP A 73 -12.09 9.70 -3.50
C ASP A 73 -11.28 10.84 -2.88
N ALA A 74 -9.99 10.93 -3.21
CA ALA A 74 -9.15 12.10 -2.94
C ALA A 74 -9.73 13.35 -3.60
N ASN A 75 -10.09 13.28 -4.90
CA ASN A 75 -10.66 14.42 -5.62
C ASN A 75 -11.98 14.92 -5.01
N LEU A 76 -12.90 14.00 -4.70
CA LEU A 76 -14.20 14.32 -4.12
C LEU A 76 -14.10 14.83 -2.67
N GLN A 77 -12.98 14.57 -2.00
CA GLN A 77 -12.58 15.16 -0.73
C GLN A 77 -11.78 16.45 -0.87
N GLY A 78 -11.72 17.00 -2.08
CA GLY A 78 -11.15 18.32 -2.31
C GLY A 78 -9.65 18.31 -2.59
N THR A 79 -8.97 17.16 -2.68
CA THR A 79 -7.56 17.10 -3.07
C THR A 79 -7.36 17.63 -4.48
N ARG A 80 -6.40 18.54 -4.64
CA ARG A 80 -6.02 19.14 -5.92
C ARG A 80 -4.54 19.00 -6.26
N VAL A 81 -3.78 18.34 -5.37
CA VAL A 81 -2.37 17.98 -5.55
C VAL A 81 -2.21 17.09 -6.79
N SER A 82 -1.26 17.45 -7.66
CA SER A 82 -0.93 16.68 -8.88
C SER A 82 0.13 15.61 -8.61
N PRO A 83 0.34 14.64 -9.52
CA PRO A 83 1.47 13.71 -9.41
C PRO A 83 2.84 14.42 -9.30
N ASP A 84 3.07 15.51 -10.04
CA ASP A 84 4.31 16.29 -9.90
C ASP A 84 4.44 16.88 -8.48
N ASP A 85 3.36 17.41 -7.90
CA ASP A 85 3.39 17.94 -6.53
C ASP A 85 3.69 16.87 -5.49
N VAL A 86 3.17 15.64 -5.65
CA VAL A 86 3.53 14.50 -4.79
C VAL A 86 5.03 14.24 -4.83
N TYR A 87 5.62 14.17 -6.02
CA TYR A 87 7.06 13.94 -6.14
C TYR A 87 7.89 15.13 -5.68
N ARG A 88 7.40 16.37 -5.81
CA ARG A 88 8.03 17.57 -5.21
C ARG A 88 8.04 17.48 -3.69
N PHE A 89 6.90 17.13 -3.10
CA PHE A 89 6.78 16.92 -1.66
C PHE A 89 7.72 15.81 -1.16
N ALA A 90 7.76 14.66 -1.84
CA ALA A 90 8.65 13.56 -1.50
C ALA A 90 10.15 13.94 -1.54
N LYS A 91 10.55 14.90 -2.39
CA LYS A 91 11.91 15.44 -2.42
C LYS A 91 12.18 16.53 -1.37
N GLY A 92 11.21 16.86 -0.51
CA GLY A 92 11.34 17.90 0.52
C GLY A 92 10.90 19.29 0.10
N GLU A 93 10.23 19.47 -1.05
CA GLU A 93 9.69 20.78 -1.43
C GLU A 93 8.38 21.09 -0.68
N THR A 94 8.14 22.36 -0.37
CA THR A 94 6.84 22.81 0.15
C THR A 94 5.79 22.81 -0.97
N ILE A 95 4.64 22.19 -0.71
CA ILE A 95 3.48 22.23 -1.61
C ILE A 95 2.26 22.86 -0.93
N GLY A 96 1.35 23.41 -1.72
CA GLY A 96 0.05 23.85 -1.25
C GLY A 96 -0.95 22.70 -1.23
N ILE A 97 -1.74 22.62 -0.15
CA ILE A 97 -2.78 21.60 0.01
C ILE A 97 -4.14 22.23 0.31
N SER A 98 -5.18 21.42 0.18
CA SER A 98 -6.56 21.81 0.46
C SER A 98 -6.75 22.23 1.94
N PRO A 99 -7.73 23.12 2.22
CA PRO A 99 -8.72 23.66 1.28
C PRO A 99 -8.17 24.77 0.35
N LEU A 100 -8.93 25.09 -0.68
CA LEU A 100 -8.64 26.19 -1.59
C LEU A 100 -9.53 27.41 -1.26
N ASP A 101 -9.03 28.62 -1.46
CA ASP A 101 -9.82 29.84 -1.38
C ASP A 101 -10.76 30.01 -2.59
N ALA A 102 -11.55 31.09 -2.59
CA ALA A 102 -12.50 31.39 -3.67
C ALA A 102 -11.82 31.61 -5.03
N GLU A 103 -10.53 31.94 -5.04
CA GLU A 103 -9.70 32.09 -6.23
C GLU A 103 -9.00 30.78 -6.65
N GLY A 104 -9.23 29.68 -5.91
CA GLY A 104 -8.65 28.37 -6.18
C GLY A 104 -7.20 28.22 -5.69
N ARG A 105 -6.73 29.09 -4.80
CA ARG A 105 -5.38 29.02 -4.22
C ARG A 105 -5.39 28.20 -2.93
N PRO A 106 -4.38 27.36 -2.68
CA PRO A 106 -4.24 26.65 -1.41
C PRO A 106 -4.17 27.60 -0.22
N THR A 107 -4.94 27.30 0.84
CA THR A 107 -4.89 28.07 2.09
C THR A 107 -3.94 27.46 3.12
N ARG A 108 -3.47 26.23 2.87
CA ARG A 108 -2.51 25.49 3.69
C ARG A 108 -1.32 25.05 2.85
N THR A 109 -0.20 24.82 3.51
CA THR A 109 1.01 24.26 2.91
C THR A 109 1.54 23.13 3.76
N ALA A 110 2.27 22.20 3.14
CA ALA A 110 2.95 21.11 3.81
C ALA A 110 4.36 20.92 3.27
N GLN A 111 5.26 20.42 4.11
CA GLN A 111 6.60 19.98 3.75
C GLN A 111 6.97 18.77 4.62
N ILE A 112 7.50 17.71 4.01
CA ILE A 112 8.01 16.55 4.74
C ILE A 112 9.28 16.94 5.54
N ASP A 113 9.49 16.30 6.69
CA ASP A 113 10.66 16.55 7.56
C ASP A 113 11.99 16.26 6.84
N ARG A 114 12.04 15.17 6.08
CA ARG A 114 13.21 14.72 5.31
C ARG A 114 12.77 14.16 3.95
N PRO A 115 13.53 14.37 2.86
CA PRO A 115 13.23 13.74 1.57
C PRO A 115 13.17 12.20 1.66
N LEU A 116 12.30 11.57 0.87
CA LEU A 116 12.26 10.11 0.67
C LEU A 116 13.33 9.67 -0.33
N ASP A 117 13.70 8.38 -0.29
CA ASP A 117 14.58 7.78 -1.29
C ASP A 117 13.81 7.46 -2.58
N PHE A 118 12.57 6.96 -2.45
CA PHE A 118 11.71 6.64 -3.58
C PHE A 118 10.22 6.90 -3.33
N ALA A 119 9.45 7.03 -4.41
CA ALA A 119 7.98 7.11 -4.32
C ALA A 119 7.27 6.55 -5.57
N ALA A 120 6.05 6.06 -5.39
CA ALA A 120 5.09 5.70 -6.44
C ALA A 120 3.74 6.37 -6.17
N VAL A 121 3.17 7.04 -7.17
CA VAL A 121 1.76 7.48 -7.13
C VAL A 121 0.89 6.28 -7.49
N THR A 122 -0.17 6.03 -6.73
CA THR A 122 -1.04 4.86 -6.89
C THR A 122 -2.52 5.25 -6.88
N ASP A 123 -2.92 6.15 -7.78
CA ASP A 123 -4.34 6.52 -7.92
C ASP A 123 -5.23 5.32 -8.33
N HIS A 124 -6.48 5.31 -7.87
CA HIS A 124 -7.49 4.32 -8.24
C HIS A 124 -7.73 4.25 -9.77
N ALA A 125 -7.45 3.10 -10.37
CA ALA A 125 -7.50 2.92 -11.82
C ALA A 125 -8.92 2.99 -12.41
N GLU A 126 -9.94 2.54 -11.67
CA GLU A 126 -11.32 2.33 -12.13
C GLU A 126 -12.01 3.62 -12.58
N PHE A 127 -11.58 4.76 -12.03
CA PHE A 127 -12.24 6.05 -12.22
C PHE A 127 -11.39 7.10 -12.93
N LEU A 128 -10.17 6.78 -13.37
CA LEU A 128 -9.31 7.73 -14.08
C LEU A 128 -10.02 8.37 -15.29
N GLY A 129 -10.64 7.54 -16.14
CA GLY A 129 -11.38 8.03 -17.31
C GLY A 129 -12.57 8.92 -16.95
N PHE A 130 -13.25 8.64 -15.83
CA PHE A 130 -14.35 9.45 -15.32
C PHE A 130 -13.88 10.80 -14.81
N VAL A 131 -12.87 10.80 -13.96
CA VAL A 131 -12.31 12.00 -13.33
C VAL A 131 -11.80 12.95 -14.41
N ALA A 132 -11.06 12.45 -15.39
CA ALA A 132 -10.59 13.26 -16.52
C ALA A 132 -11.74 13.80 -17.38
N ALA A 133 -12.67 12.95 -17.83
CA ALA A 133 -13.79 13.40 -18.66
C ALA A 133 -14.67 14.44 -17.93
N CYS A 134 -14.84 14.31 -16.62
CA CYS A 134 -15.59 15.28 -15.84
C CYS A 134 -14.83 16.56 -15.51
N ALA A 135 -13.50 16.55 -15.55
CA ALA A 135 -12.66 17.71 -15.34
C ALA A 135 -12.49 18.56 -16.61
N ASP A 136 -12.58 17.95 -17.78
CA ASP A 136 -12.39 18.60 -19.09
C ASP A 136 -13.67 19.33 -19.58
N PRO A 137 -13.69 20.68 -19.68
CA PRO A 137 -14.84 21.44 -20.19
C PRO A 137 -15.24 21.14 -21.63
N GLU A 138 -14.31 20.62 -22.44
CA GLU A 138 -14.56 20.26 -23.84
C GLU A 138 -15.14 18.85 -23.97
N SER A 139 -15.13 18.06 -22.89
CA SER A 139 -15.72 16.73 -22.86
C SER A 139 -17.23 16.79 -23.03
N GLU A 140 -17.79 15.91 -23.87
CA GLU A 140 -19.24 15.69 -23.91
C GLU A 140 -19.83 15.21 -22.57
N ALA A 141 -18.99 14.70 -21.67
CA ALA A 141 -19.38 14.30 -20.32
C ALA A 141 -19.56 15.51 -19.37
N TYR A 142 -18.87 16.62 -19.64
CA TYR A 142 -18.69 17.72 -18.70
C TYR A 142 -20.02 18.25 -18.13
N ASP A 143 -20.97 18.57 -18.99
CA ASP A 143 -22.28 19.10 -18.59
C ASP A 143 -23.32 18.01 -18.30
N ARG A 144 -22.91 16.75 -18.14
CA ARG A 144 -23.84 15.70 -17.74
C ARG A 144 -24.08 15.76 -16.22
N ARG A 145 -25.22 15.22 -15.78
CA ARG A 145 -25.61 15.22 -14.34
C ARG A 145 -24.53 14.59 -13.45
N GLY A 146 -23.91 13.49 -13.89
CA GLY A 146 -22.84 12.81 -13.16
C GLY A 146 -21.63 13.72 -12.92
N CYS A 147 -21.12 14.36 -13.98
CA CYS A 147 -19.97 15.26 -13.86
C CYS A 147 -20.28 16.56 -13.12
N ARG A 148 -21.48 17.13 -13.27
CA ARG A 148 -21.91 18.27 -12.42
C ARG A 148 -21.98 17.90 -10.94
N MET A 149 -22.45 16.70 -10.63
CA MET A 149 -22.50 16.19 -9.26
C MET A 149 -21.09 15.96 -8.73
N PHE A 150 -20.20 15.34 -9.51
CA PHE A 150 -18.79 15.17 -9.17
C PHE A 150 -18.10 16.50 -8.88
N ARG A 151 -18.21 17.48 -9.79
CA ARG A 151 -17.55 18.80 -9.63
C ARG A 151 -18.14 19.65 -8.50
N GLY A 152 -19.45 19.55 -8.23
CA GLY A 152 -20.16 20.47 -7.34
C GLY A 152 -20.67 19.87 -6.03
N GLY A 153 -20.55 18.56 -5.82
CA GLY A 153 -21.23 17.86 -4.71
C GLY A 153 -20.35 17.45 -3.54
N GLY A 154 -19.01 17.57 -3.65
CA GLY A 154 -18.07 17.28 -2.55
C GLY A 154 -18.33 15.94 -1.84
N PRO A 155 -18.26 15.89 -0.50
CA PRO A 155 -18.53 14.67 0.28
C PRO A 155 -19.93 14.05 0.03
N ALA A 156 -20.95 14.85 -0.31
CA ALA A 156 -22.27 14.32 -0.62
C ALA A 156 -22.29 13.57 -1.98
N ALA A 157 -21.55 14.06 -2.97
CA ALA A 157 -21.35 13.34 -4.23
C ALA A 157 -20.52 12.06 -4.01
N PHE A 158 -19.52 12.11 -3.13
CA PHE A 158 -18.74 10.94 -2.73
C PHE A 158 -19.60 9.82 -2.16
N GLY A 159 -20.44 10.11 -1.17
CA GLY A 159 -21.35 9.13 -0.59
C GLY A 159 -22.31 8.54 -1.61
N LEU A 160 -22.92 9.40 -2.45
CA LEU A 160 -23.88 8.97 -3.46
C LEU A 160 -23.26 8.10 -4.56
N LEU A 161 -22.08 8.48 -5.07
CA LEU A 161 -21.41 7.74 -6.15
C LEU A 161 -20.91 6.38 -5.66
N ASN A 162 -20.36 6.31 -4.44
CA ASN A 162 -19.98 5.03 -3.81
C ASN A 162 -21.19 4.13 -3.58
N MET A 163 -22.27 4.66 -2.99
CA MET A 163 -23.49 3.89 -2.75
C MET A 163 -24.09 3.35 -4.05
N GLN A 164 -24.12 4.16 -5.11
CA GLN A 164 -24.63 3.71 -6.41
C GLN A 164 -23.72 2.66 -7.06
N THR A 165 -22.40 2.79 -6.91
CA THR A 165 -21.43 1.81 -7.40
C THR A 165 -21.58 0.47 -6.68
N ALA A 166 -21.75 0.52 -5.35
CA ALA A 166 -22.00 -0.64 -4.51
C ALA A 166 -23.35 -1.32 -4.82
N GLN A 167 -24.45 -0.58 -4.83
CA GLN A 167 -25.81 -1.13 -4.92
C GLN A 167 -26.27 -1.52 -6.33
N ARG A 168 -25.85 -0.76 -7.35
CA ARG A 168 -26.39 -0.90 -8.71
C ARG A 168 -25.43 -1.61 -9.67
N GLY A 169 -24.29 -2.06 -9.14
CA GLY A 169 -23.29 -2.83 -9.86
C GLY A 169 -22.48 -1.98 -10.85
N ARG A 170 -21.35 -2.58 -11.24
CA ARG A 170 -20.24 -1.92 -11.92
C ARG A 170 -20.56 -1.51 -13.36
N ARG A 171 -21.52 -2.19 -14.00
CA ARG A 171 -22.06 -1.80 -15.31
C ARG A 171 -22.77 -0.45 -15.24
N LEU A 172 -23.49 -0.15 -14.16
CA LEU A 172 -24.14 1.15 -14.00
C LEU A 172 -23.15 2.22 -13.52
N ALA A 173 -22.18 1.87 -12.66
CA ALA A 173 -21.07 2.77 -12.31
C ALA A 173 -20.32 3.21 -13.57
N ARG A 174 -19.95 2.26 -14.44
CA ARG A 174 -19.38 2.53 -15.76
C ARG A 174 -20.33 3.36 -16.62
N GLN A 175 -21.64 3.15 -16.62
CA GLN A 175 -22.60 3.98 -17.39
C GLN A 175 -22.83 5.40 -16.84
N MET A 176 -22.69 5.60 -15.53
CA MET A 176 -22.75 6.93 -14.90
C MET A 176 -21.47 7.71 -15.13
N ALA A 177 -20.36 7.00 -15.23
CA ALA A 177 -19.04 7.55 -15.47
C ALA A 177 -18.73 7.79 -16.96
N CYS A 178 -18.94 6.77 -17.79
CA CYS A 178 -18.22 6.57 -19.04
C CYS A 178 -18.95 5.76 -20.13
N GLY A 179 -20.05 5.09 -19.81
CA GLY A 179 -20.70 4.09 -20.66
C GLY A 179 -21.85 4.61 -21.50
N ARG A 180 -21.76 5.85 -21.99
CA ARG A 180 -22.77 6.45 -22.87
C ARG A 180 -22.10 6.91 -24.17
N GLU A 181 -22.82 6.77 -25.28
CA GLU A 181 -22.40 7.19 -26.62
C GLU A 181 -21.81 8.62 -26.60
N GLY A 182 -20.67 8.80 -27.29
CA GLY A 182 -19.98 10.09 -27.47
C GLY A 182 -18.83 10.42 -26.49
N VAL A 183 -18.63 9.65 -25.40
CA VAL A 183 -17.53 9.90 -24.43
C VAL A 183 -16.44 8.85 -24.56
N ASP A 184 -15.22 9.25 -24.94
CA ASP A 184 -14.04 8.38 -25.00
C ASP A 184 -13.31 8.31 -23.64
N CYS A 185 -13.93 7.66 -22.66
CA CYS A 185 -13.28 7.47 -21.35
C CYS A 185 -12.04 6.59 -21.39
N ASP A 186 -11.90 5.77 -22.43
CA ASP A 186 -10.72 4.93 -22.61
C ASP A 186 -9.51 5.77 -23.07
N GLY A 187 -9.75 6.79 -23.90
CA GLY A 187 -8.82 7.87 -24.20
C GLY A 187 -8.45 8.65 -22.93
N TYR A 188 -9.44 9.19 -22.22
CA TYR A 188 -9.19 9.95 -20.98
C TYR A 188 -8.45 9.15 -19.90
N ARG A 189 -8.76 7.85 -19.73
CA ARG A 189 -8.02 6.95 -18.83
C ARG A 189 -6.56 6.82 -19.24
N ARG A 190 -6.29 6.66 -20.54
CA ARG A 190 -4.92 6.62 -21.07
C ARG A 190 -4.20 7.94 -20.88
N ASP A 191 -4.89 9.07 -21.03
CA ASP A 191 -4.28 10.39 -20.89
C ASP A 191 -3.81 10.65 -19.45
N LEU A 192 -4.64 10.38 -18.43
CA LEU A 192 -4.19 10.49 -17.04
C LEU A 192 -3.11 9.46 -16.70
N TRP A 193 -3.24 8.22 -17.20
CA TRP A 193 -2.21 7.21 -17.01
C TRP A 193 -0.85 7.66 -17.56
N ASN A 194 -0.86 8.23 -18.76
CA ASN A 194 0.34 8.80 -19.36
C ASN A 194 0.87 10.00 -18.58
N ASP A 195 0.01 10.85 -18.01
CA ASP A 195 0.47 11.95 -17.18
C ASP A 195 1.13 11.46 -15.88
N THR A 196 0.55 10.48 -15.18
CA THR A 196 1.17 9.84 -14.01
C THR A 196 2.55 9.26 -14.35
N ARG A 197 2.64 8.52 -15.47
CA ARG A 197 3.92 7.99 -15.98
C ARG A 197 4.91 9.11 -16.28
N ASN A 198 4.47 10.16 -16.96
CA ASN A 198 5.34 11.27 -17.34
C ASN A 198 5.82 12.05 -16.11
N ALA A 199 4.98 12.24 -15.09
CA ALA A 199 5.40 12.83 -13.82
C ALA A 199 6.47 11.97 -13.14
N ALA A 200 6.29 10.65 -13.08
CA ALA A 200 7.32 9.74 -12.59
C ALA A 200 8.62 9.90 -13.39
N GLU A 201 8.54 9.93 -14.71
CA GLU A 201 9.72 10.09 -15.57
C GLU A 201 10.39 11.47 -15.44
N ARG A 202 9.64 12.56 -15.19
CA ARG A 202 10.20 13.90 -14.96
C ARG A 202 10.95 13.99 -13.64
N HIS A 203 10.48 13.28 -12.62
CA HIS A 203 10.99 13.37 -11.26
C HIS A 203 12.06 12.33 -10.92
N HIS A 204 12.21 11.27 -11.73
CA HIS A 204 13.28 10.29 -11.55
C HIS A 204 14.67 10.89 -11.77
N ASP A 205 15.53 10.87 -10.76
CA ASP A 205 16.94 11.23 -10.90
C ASP A 205 17.68 10.15 -11.70
N ARG A 206 18.07 10.50 -12.93
CA ARG A 206 18.85 9.64 -13.85
C ARG A 206 20.33 9.98 -13.88
N THR A 207 20.77 10.85 -12.99
CA THR A 207 22.21 11.06 -12.81
C THR A 207 22.79 9.89 -12.02
N GLU A 208 24.10 9.71 -12.08
CA GLU A 208 24.82 8.77 -11.21
C GLU A 208 24.62 9.10 -9.71
N ALA A 209 24.04 10.24 -9.33
CA ALA A 209 23.79 10.55 -7.93
C ALA A 209 22.59 9.78 -7.35
N CYS A 210 21.62 9.38 -8.19
CA CYS A 210 20.45 8.61 -7.78
C CYS A 210 19.77 9.14 -6.50
N ARG A 211 19.57 10.46 -6.41
CA ARG A 211 19.09 11.10 -5.16
C ARG A 211 17.62 10.82 -4.87
N PHE A 212 16.84 10.51 -5.90
CA PHE A 212 15.42 10.21 -5.77
C PHE A 212 14.95 9.31 -6.91
N THR A 213 14.31 8.20 -6.55
CA THR A 213 13.76 7.24 -7.50
C THR A 213 12.24 7.31 -7.57
N THR A 214 11.68 7.39 -8.78
CA THR A 214 10.25 7.17 -8.96
C THR A 214 10.01 5.76 -9.46
N LEU A 215 8.92 5.17 -9.00
CA LEU A 215 8.32 3.97 -9.59
C LEU A 215 7.01 4.36 -10.27
N VAL A 216 6.65 3.61 -11.31
CA VAL A 216 5.37 3.76 -11.99
C VAL A 216 4.39 2.78 -11.36
N GLY A 217 3.22 3.25 -10.95
CA GLY A 217 2.21 2.40 -10.33
C GLY A 217 0.80 2.97 -10.38
N TYR A 218 -0.17 2.16 -9.94
CA TYR A 218 -1.57 2.52 -9.79
C TYR A 218 -2.21 1.61 -8.72
N GLU A 219 -3.38 1.99 -8.19
CA GLU A 219 -4.16 1.11 -7.32
C GLU A 219 -5.27 0.40 -8.11
N TYR A 220 -5.38 -0.91 -7.93
CA TYR A 220 -6.50 -1.75 -8.33
C TYR A 220 -7.51 -1.85 -7.17
N THR A 221 -8.70 -1.29 -7.35
CA THR A 221 -9.64 -1.03 -6.25
C THR A 221 -10.88 -1.90 -6.36
N ALA A 222 -10.72 -3.17 -6.00
CA ALA A 222 -11.82 -4.12 -5.99
C ALA A 222 -12.73 -3.94 -4.76
N ASN A 223 -13.99 -3.61 -5.03
CA ASN A 223 -15.05 -3.44 -4.02
C ASN A 223 -16.23 -4.40 -4.26
N PRO A 224 -16.07 -5.73 -4.17
CA PRO A 224 -17.17 -6.66 -4.38
C PRO A 224 -18.24 -6.51 -3.30
N PHE A 225 -19.50 -6.50 -3.73
CA PHE A 225 -20.64 -6.67 -2.84
C PHE A 225 -20.85 -8.16 -2.55
N SER A 226 -21.06 -8.51 -1.28
CA SER A 226 -21.45 -9.86 -0.88
C SER A 226 -22.93 -9.89 -0.51
N ASP A 227 -23.74 -10.58 -1.33
CA ASP A 227 -25.16 -10.82 -1.01
C ASP A 227 -25.32 -11.61 0.30
N ALA A 228 -24.36 -12.49 0.62
CA ALA A 228 -24.39 -13.33 1.81
C ALA A 228 -24.11 -12.56 3.11
N LEU A 229 -23.30 -11.50 3.04
CA LEU A 229 -22.93 -10.66 4.18
C LEU A 229 -23.64 -9.30 4.18
N GLY A 230 -24.34 -8.96 3.10
CA GLY A 230 -25.11 -7.72 2.94
C GLY A 230 -24.25 -6.46 2.93
N LYS A 231 -22.96 -6.54 2.59
CA LYS A 231 -21.98 -5.44 2.67
C LYS A 231 -20.90 -5.48 1.59
N VAL A 232 -20.19 -4.36 1.44
CA VAL A 232 -19.05 -4.19 0.51
C VAL A 232 -17.73 -4.57 1.19
N HIS A 233 -16.83 -5.21 0.45
CA HIS A 233 -15.49 -5.59 0.93
C HIS A 233 -14.39 -4.81 0.21
N ASN A 234 -13.28 -4.52 0.89
CA ASN A 234 -12.15 -3.79 0.32
C ASN A 234 -11.01 -4.77 -0.05
N LEU A 235 -10.84 -5.04 -1.34
CA LEU A 235 -9.82 -5.93 -1.90
C LEU A 235 -8.81 -5.16 -2.74
N HIS A 236 -8.22 -4.13 -2.16
CA HIS A 236 -7.35 -3.18 -2.86
C HIS A 236 -5.91 -3.68 -2.97
N ARG A 237 -5.22 -3.27 -4.05
CA ARG A 237 -3.86 -3.67 -4.39
C ARG A 237 -3.12 -2.54 -5.09
N ASN A 238 -1.92 -2.21 -4.61
CA ASN A 238 -0.99 -1.38 -5.36
C ASN A 238 -0.25 -2.23 -6.40
N VAL A 239 -0.17 -1.74 -7.63
CA VAL A 239 0.51 -2.38 -8.76
C VAL A 239 1.73 -1.54 -9.11
N ILE A 240 2.92 -2.08 -8.89
CA ILE A 240 4.20 -1.35 -9.02
C ILE A 240 5.04 -2.00 -10.12
N PHE A 241 5.41 -1.21 -11.12
CA PHE A 241 6.17 -1.67 -12.28
C PHE A 241 7.67 -1.47 -12.12
N ARG A 242 8.44 -2.38 -12.72
CA ARG A 242 9.90 -2.36 -12.76
C ARG A 242 10.47 -1.10 -13.40
N ASN A 243 9.86 -0.62 -14.46
CA ASN A 243 10.34 0.51 -15.25
C ASN A 243 9.17 1.19 -16.00
N GLY A 244 9.48 2.13 -16.91
CA GLY A 244 8.48 2.85 -17.70
C GLY A 244 7.79 2.05 -18.81
N ILE A 245 8.18 0.77 -19.01
CA ILE A 245 7.51 -0.20 -19.88
C ILE A 245 6.36 -0.80 -19.07
N VAL A 246 5.14 -0.41 -19.42
CA VAL A 246 3.92 -0.74 -18.69
C VAL A 246 2.77 -0.96 -19.68
N PRO A 247 1.67 -1.63 -19.28
CA PRO A 247 0.47 -1.68 -20.08
C PRO A 247 0.00 -0.29 -20.51
N ASP A 248 -0.55 -0.21 -21.72
CA ASP A 248 -1.00 1.04 -22.35
C ASP A 248 -2.14 1.73 -21.56
N ARG A 249 -2.85 0.98 -20.72
CA ARG A 249 -3.79 1.49 -19.70
C ARG A 249 -3.68 0.61 -18.45
N PRO A 250 -3.96 1.14 -17.25
CA PRO A 250 -3.99 0.32 -16.04
C PRO A 250 -5.08 -0.75 -16.16
N ILE A 251 -4.75 -1.96 -15.74
CA ILE A 251 -5.72 -3.05 -15.63
C ILE A 251 -6.51 -2.79 -14.34
N ASP A 252 -7.77 -2.39 -14.49
CA ASP A 252 -8.64 -2.04 -13.37
C ASP A 252 -9.64 -3.14 -13.05
N TYR A 253 -10.29 -3.00 -11.88
CA TYR A 253 -11.32 -3.92 -11.43
C TYR A 253 -12.40 -4.03 -12.50
N PHE A 254 -13.01 -2.91 -12.96
CA PHE A 254 -14.17 -2.88 -13.86
C PHE A 254 -14.02 -3.77 -15.11
N ASP A 255 -12.80 -3.99 -15.60
CA ASP A 255 -12.51 -4.84 -16.74
C ASP A 255 -12.19 -6.32 -16.39
N THR A 256 -11.74 -6.66 -15.18
CA THR A 256 -11.28 -8.02 -14.82
C THR A 256 -12.29 -8.84 -14.02
N GLN A 257 -13.19 -8.20 -13.27
CA GLN A 257 -14.25 -8.80 -12.46
C GLN A 257 -13.85 -9.79 -11.34
N ASP A 258 -12.69 -10.43 -11.40
CA ASP A 258 -12.11 -11.33 -10.41
C ASP A 258 -10.57 -11.23 -10.41
N LEU A 259 -9.92 -11.77 -9.37
CA LEU A 259 -8.48 -11.68 -9.20
C LEU A 259 -7.69 -12.57 -10.17
N ALA A 260 -8.20 -13.75 -10.52
CA ALA A 260 -7.53 -14.65 -11.45
C ALA A 260 -7.45 -14.03 -12.85
N THR A 261 -8.51 -13.37 -13.30
CA THR A 261 -8.51 -12.60 -14.55
C THR A 261 -7.57 -11.39 -14.48
N PHE A 262 -7.53 -10.68 -13.34
CA PHE A 262 -6.60 -9.58 -13.13
C PHE A 262 -5.14 -10.01 -13.28
N TRP A 263 -4.75 -11.09 -12.59
CA TRP A 263 -3.40 -11.64 -12.69
C TRP A 263 -3.06 -12.11 -14.10
N ARG A 264 -3.97 -12.84 -14.78
CA ARG A 264 -3.75 -13.27 -16.17
C ARG A 264 -3.55 -12.10 -17.14
N ARG A 265 -4.24 -10.97 -16.93
CA ARG A 265 -4.02 -9.77 -17.74
C ARG A 265 -2.67 -9.13 -17.47
N LEU A 266 -2.20 -9.11 -16.21
CA LEU A 266 -0.85 -8.64 -15.89
C LEU A 266 0.22 -9.50 -16.56
N ASP A 267 0.05 -10.83 -16.58
CA ASP A 267 0.95 -11.70 -17.34
C ASP A 267 0.92 -11.34 -18.83
N ALA A 268 -0.24 -11.39 -19.46
CA ALA A 268 -0.39 -11.22 -20.90
C ALA A 268 0.03 -9.82 -21.41
N GLU A 269 -0.25 -8.75 -20.66
CA GLU A 269 -0.04 -7.37 -21.09
C GLU A 269 1.26 -6.76 -20.57
N CYS A 270 1.96 -7.42 -19.63
CA CYS A 270 3.23 -6.98 -19.08
C CYS A 270 4.30 -8.07 -19.17
N ARG A 271 4.27 -9.09 -18.31
CA ARG A 271 5.40 -10.03 -18.14
C ARG A 271 5.69 -10.89 -19.37
N GLU A 272 4.64 -11.33 -20.06
CA GLU A 272 4.73 -12.19 -21.25
C GLU A 272 4.74 -11.39 -22.55
N ALA A 273 4.67 -10.06 -22.48
CA ALA A 273 4.65 -9.18 -23.65
C ALA A 273 6.01 -9.13 -24.39
N GLY A 274 7.07 -9.74 -23.85
CA GLY A 274 8.39 -9.83 -24.49
C GLY A 274 9.11 -8.48 -24.63
N ASN A 275 8.71 -7.48 -23.85
CA ASN A 275 9.20 -6.10 -23.96
C ASN A 275 9.99 -5.63 -22.72
N GLY A 276 10.21 -6.49 -21.73
CA GLY A 276 10.93 -6.15 -20.49
C GLY A 276 10.07 -5.52 -19.38
N CYS A 277 8.73 -5.54 -19.52
CA CYS A 277 7.81 -5.19 -18.44
C CYS A 277 7.83 -6.27 -17.35
N ASP A 278 7.88 -5.83 -16.09
CA ASP A 278 7.71 -6.69 -14.92
C ASP A 278 7.02 -5.89 -13.81
N VAL A 279 6.37 -6.60 -12.89
CA VAL A 279 5.43 -6.03 -11.94
C VAL A 279 5.42 -6.79 -10.61
N VAL A 280 5.16 -6.05 -9.53
CA VAL A 280 4.78 -6.59 -8.22
C VAL A 280 3.43 -6.01 -7.82
N VAL A 281 2.61 -6.85 -7.18
CA VAL A 281 1.29 -6.48 -6.66
C VAL A 281 1.34 -6.53 -5.14
N ILE A 282 0.79 -5.52 -4.48
CA ILE A 282 0.86 -5.34 -3.03
C ILE A 282 -0.56 -5.19 -2.48
N PRO A 283 -1.22 -6.29 -2.06
CA PRO A 283 -2.47 -6.21 -1.30
C PRO A 283 -2.32 -5.37 -0.02
N HIS A 284 -3.37 -4.62 0.31
CA HIS A 284 -3.47 -3.77 1.50
C HIS A 284 -4.91 -3.71 2.03
N ASN A 285 -5.12 -3.11 3.20
CA ASN A 285 -6.44 -2.98 3.84
C ASN A 285 -7.11 -4.34 4.16
N SER A 286 -6.33 -5.36 4.52
CA SER A 286 -6.90 -6.67 4.87
C SER A 286 -7.79 -6.60 6.10
N ASN A 287 -7.45 -5.74 7.08
CA ASN A 287 -8.27 -5.39 8.24
C ASN A 287 -9.65 -4.82 7.87
N LEU A 288 -9.83 -4.33 6.64
CA LEU A 288 -11.08 -3.78 6.10
C LEU A 288 -11.68 -4.68 5.01
N SER A 289 -11.27 -5.94 4.93
CA SER A 289 -11.72 -6.88 3.88
C SER A 289 -12.85 -7.82 4.32
N SER A 290 -13.22 -7.81 5.60
CA SER A 290 -14.17 -8.73 6.25
C SER A 290 -13.90 -10.22 6.00
N GLY A 291 -12.62 -10.57 5.91
CA GLY A 291 -12.08 -11.92 5.82
C GLY A 291 -11.86 -12.42 4.40
N LEU A 292 -11.95 -11.53 3.40
CA LEU A 292 -11.84 -11.91 1.99
C LEU A 292 -10.45 -11.68 1.39
N MET A 293 -9.59 -10.84 1.96
CA MET A 293 -8.25 -10.61 1.40
C MET A 293 -7.44 -11.91 1.36
N PHE A 294 -7.53 -12.69 2.43
CA PHE A 294 -6.82 -13.95 2.61
C PHE A 294 -7.75 -15.17 2.42
N ALA A 295 -8.69 -15.08 1.48
CA ALA A 295 -9.58 -16.20 1.18
C ALA A 295 -8.81 -17.44 0.69
N GLU A 296 -9.08 -18.59 1.33
CA GLU A 296 -8.50 -19.91 1.00
C GLU A 296 -9.13 -20.53 -0.26
N THR A 297 -10.20 -19.94 -0.78
CA THR A 297 -10.91 -20.36 -1.98
C THR A 297 -11.04 -19.22 -2.98
N ASP A 298 -11.31 -19.58 -4.24
CA ASP A 298 -11.63 -18.63 -5.28
C ASP A 298 -13.01 -17.98 -5.07
N ARG A 299 -13.39 -17.06 -5.96
CA ARG A 299 -14.67 -16.36 -5.88
C ARG A 299 -15.90 -17.28 -5.98
N SER A 300 -15.76 -18.46 -6.58
CA SER A 300 -16.82 -19.47 -6.68
C SER A 300 -16.95 -20.33 -5.42
N GLY A 301 -16.00 -20.21 -4.48
CA GLY A 301 -15.87 -21.06 -3.31
C GLY A 301 -15.11 -22.36 -3.60
N SER A 302 -14.52 -22.51 -4.79
CA SER A 302 -13.71 -23.66 -5.15
C SER A 302 -12.28 -23.50 -4.62
N PRO A 303 -11.56 -24.60 -4.31
CA PRO A 303 -10.13 -24.52 -4.03
C PRO A 303 -9.36 -23.83 -5.16
N TRP A 304 -8.30 -23.12 -4.82
CA TRP A 304 -7.40 -22.55 -5.81
C TRP A 304 -6.77 -23.65 -6.67
N THR A 305 -6.56 -23.37 -7.96
CA THR A 305 -5.78 -24.24 -8.83
C THR A 305 -4.28 -24.04 -8.56
N PRO A 306 -3.41 -25.05 -8.76
CA PRO A 306 -1.96 -24.86 -8.65
C PRO A 306 -1.44 -23.73 -9.56
N GLU A 307 -2.01 -23.56 -10.74
CA GLU A 307 -1.63 -22.51 -11.68
C GLU A 307 -1.99 -21.10 -11.18
N ASP A 308 -3.21 -20.90 -10.69
CA ASP A 308 -3.61 -19.60 -10.11
C ASP A 308 -2.88 -19.33 -8.80
N ALA A 309 -2.60 -20.36 -8.00
CA ALA A 309 -1.80 -20.27 -6.79
C ALA A 309 -0.36 -19.83 -7.08
N ALA A 310 0.30 -20.45 -8.07
CA ALA A 310 1.63 -20.06 -8.51
C ALA A 310 1.66 -18.62 -9.03
N ARG A 311 0.65 -18.24 -9.83
CA ARG A 311 0.53 -16.87 -10.34
C ARG A 311 0.31 -15.84 -9.22
N ARG A 312 -0.59 -16.13 -8.28
CA ARG A 312 -0.82 -15.26 -7.12
C ARG A 312 0.44 -15.11 -6.29
N ALA A 313 1.08 -16.23 -5.92
CA ALA A 313 2.30 -16.22 -5.14
C ALA A 313 3.36 -15.36 -5.84
N ASP A 314 3.50 -15.50 -7.16
CA ASP A 314 4.52 -14.80 -7.94
C ASP A 314 4.22 -13.32 -8.21
N LEU A 315 2.96 -12.90 -8.32
CA LEU A 315 2.60 -11.48 -8.51
C LEU A 315 2.42 -10.74 -7.18
N GLU A 316 1.68 -11.33 -6.24
CA GLU A 316 1.46 -10.79 -4.90
C GLU A 316 2.60 -11.20 -3.97
N ARG A 317 3.77 -10.59 -4.15
CA ARG A 317 4.99 -10.92 -3.37
C ARG A 317 5.06 -10.22 -2.03
N LEU A 318 4.39 -9.07 -1.90
CA LEU A 318 4.46 -8.19 -0.73
C LEU A 318 3.06 -7.95 -0.16
N PHE A 319 2.99 -7.53 1.10
CA PHE A 319 1.78 -7.12 1.77
C PHE A 319 2.03 -5.84 2.58
N GLU A 320 1.09 -4.90 2.49
CA GLU A 320 1.10 -3.67 3.27
C GLU A 320 0.53 -3.93 4.67
N VAL A 321 1.42 -4.11 5.65
CA VAL A 321 1.04 -4.49 7.02
C VAL A 321 0.43 -3.33 7.81
N TYR A 322 0.71 -2.09 7.40
CA TYR A 322 0.24 -0.88 8.08
C TYR A 322 0.06 0.29 7.11
N GLN A 323 -1.01 1.05 7.34
CA GLN A 323 -1.29 2.36 6.75
C GLN A 323 -2.21 3.16 7.69
N HIS A 324 -2.61 4.39 7.34
CA HIS A 324 -3.38 5.28 8.24
C HIS A 324 -4.68 4.69 8.82
N LYS A 325 -5.32 3.75 8.11
CA LYS A 325 -6.50 2.97 8.55
C LYS A 325 -6.15 1.71 9.33
N GLY A 326 -4.99 1.69 9.97
CA GLY A 326 -4.66 0.78 11.04
C GLY A 326 -3.78 -0.40 10.64
N ALA A 327 -3.41 -1.17 11.67
CA ALA A 327 -2.53 -2.32 11.53
C ALA A 327 -3.27 -3.59 11.07
N SER A 328 -2.57 -4.38 10.26
CA SER A 328 -3.01 -5.67 9.73
C SER A 328 -2.09 -6.82 10.17
N GLU A 329 -1.24 -6.63 11.18
CA GLU A 329 -0.31 -7.65 11.67
C GLU A 329 -1.03 -8.83 12.33
N CYS A 330 -1.78 -8.56 13.40
CA CYS A 330 -2.48 -9.55 14.23
C CYS A 330 -3.66 -8.93 14.98
N LEU A 331 -4.68 -9.74 15.28
CA LEU A 331 -5.86 -9.31 16.03
C LEU A 331 -5.62 -9.50 17.55
N PRO A 332 -5.85 -8.49 18.41
CA PRO A 332 -5.78 -8.63 19.87
C PRO A 332 -6.65 -9.76 20.42
N GLY A 333 -6.12 -10.51 21.39
CA GLY A 333 -6.85 -11.59 22.07
C GLY A 333 -7.10 -12.84 21.21
N SER A 334 -6.62 -12.86 19.96
CA SER A 334 -6.67 -14.03 19.09
C SER A 334 -5.63 -15.08 19.49
N SER A 335 -5.77 -16.31 18.95
CA SER A 335 -4.83 -17.41 19.24
C SER A 335 -3.41 -17.18 18.73
N THR A 336 -3.23 -16.20 17.85
CA THR A 336 -1.94 -15.82 17.26
C THR A 336 -1.44 -14.48 17.81
N SER A 337 -2.09 -13.90 18.82
CA SER A 337 -1.75 -12.59 19.35
C SER A 337 -0.63 -12.60 20.40
N ASP A 338 0.04 -11.46 20.50
CA ASP A 338 0.93 -11.07 21.60
C ASP A 338 0.47 -9.71 22.16
N GLU A 339 1.15 -9.22 23.19
CA GLU A 339 0.73 -7.99 23.89
C GLU A 339 0.88 -6.70 23.08
N LEU A 340 1.45 -6.73 21.87
CA LEU A 340 1.56 -5.56 21.00
C LEU A 340 0.65 -5.61 19.78
N CYS A 341 -0.24 -6.60 19.71
CA CYS A 341 -1.23 -6.71 18.62
C CYS A 341 -2.34 -5.65 18.71
N ASP A 342 -2.41 -4.86 19.78
CA ASP A 342 -3.39 -3.78 20.00
C ASP A 342 -3.00 -2.44 19.35
N PHE A 343 -1.95 -2.44 18.54
CA PHE A 343 -1.46 -1.26 17.84
C PHE A 343 -2.38 -0.79 16.72
N GLU A 344 -2.89 0.44 16.84
CA GLU A 344 -3.68 1.15 15.80
C GLU A 344 -4.72 0.24 15.12
N ILE A 345 -5.48 -0.51 15.92
CA ILE A 345 -6.54 -1.39 15.44
C ILE A 345 -7.82 -0.57 15.21
N VAL A 346 -8.32 -0.60 13.98
CA VAL A 346 -9.57 0.06 13.60
C VAL A 346 -10.76 -0.86 13.90
N PRO A 347 -11.83 -0.39 14.56
CA PRO A 347 -12.94 -1.24 15.04
C PRO A 347 -13.98 -1.61 13.96
N TYR A 348 -13.59 -1.56 12.69
CA TYR A 348 -14.46 -1.83 11.54
C TYR A 348 -13.79 -2.84 10.63
N ASP A 349 -14.57 -3.77 10.09
CA ASP A 349 -14.06 -4.80 9.17
C ASP A 349 -14.25 -4.45 7.68
N ASN A 350 -14.73 -3.23 7.38
CA ASN A 350 -14.85 -2.68 6.02
C ASN A 350 -15.08 -1.15 6.01
N LEU A 351 -14.90 -0.51 4.85
CA LEU A 351 -15.06 0.95 4.69
C LEU A 351 -16.51 1.45 4.75
N GLU A 352 -17.50 0.62 4.40
CA GLU A 352 -18.92 0.99 4.52
C GLU A 352 -19.30 1.15 6.00
N SER A 353 -18.92 0.19 6.83
CA SER A 353 -19.12 0.19 8.28
C SER A 353 -18.39 1.33 8.97
N ALA A 354 -17.14 1.61 8.56
CA ALA A 354 -16.41 2.79 9.03
C ALA A 354 -17.17 4.09 8.70
N LYS A 355 -17.67 4.26 7.47
CA LYS A 355 -18.41 5.49 7.08
C LYS A 355 -19.75 5.66 7.81
N LEU A 356 -20.40 4.56 8.15
CA LEU A 356 -21.67 4.55 8.87
C LEU A 356 -21.49 4.59 10.39
N ASP A 357 -20.25 4.59 10.88
CA ASP A 357 -19.88 4.43 12.29
C ASP A 357 -20.63 3.24 12.93
N ARG A 358 -20.63 2.11 12.23
CA ARG A 358 -21.23 0.84 12.68
C ARG A 358 -20.11 -0.16 12.96
N PRO A 359 -19.66 -0.30 14.22
CA PRO A 359 -18.65 -1.30 14.56
C PRO A 359 -19.09 -2.70 14.13
N ASP A 360 -18.18 -3.40 13.48
CA ASP A 360 -18.36 -4.80 13.06
C ASP A 360 -17.25 -5.65 13.67
N PRO A 361 -17.51 -6.91 14.05
CA PRO A 361 -16.48 -7.76 14.63
C PRO A 361 -15.37 -8.05 13.61
N LEU A 362 -14.15 -7.61 13.95
CA LEU A 362 -12.93 -8.02 13.26
C LEU A 362 -12.72 -9.53 13.40
N GLN A 363 -12.16 -10.16 12.37
CA GLN A 363 -11.90 -11.59 12.37
C GLN A 363 -10.40 -11.85 12.31
N GLN A 364 -9.94 -12.93 12.96
CA GLN A 364 -8.52 -13.28 12.95
C GLN A 364 -7.95 -13.43 11.53
N ARG A 365 -8.77 -13.95 10.60
CA ARG A 365 -8.44 -14.09 9.17
C ARG A 365 -8.31 -12.78 8.38
N ASP A 366 -8.57 -11.63 9.00
CA ASP A 366 -8.29 -10.32 8.41
C ASP A 366 -6.82 -9.91 8.55
N PHE A 367 -6.03 -10.65 9.33
CA PHE A 367 -4.67 -10.27 9.71
C PHE A 367 -3.62 -11.21 9.13
N VAL A 368 -2.48 -10.64 8.74
CA VAL A 368 -1.46 -11.33 7.93
C VAL A 368 -0.82 -12.51 8.68
N ARG A 369 -0.72 -12.44 10.00
CA ARG A 369 -0.18 -13.55 10.81
C ARG A 369 -1.02 -14.82 10.67
N ASP A 370 -2.35 -14.69 10.61
CA ASP A 370 -3.25 -15.82 10.35
C ASP A 370 -3.14 -16.31 8.90
N ALA A 371 -3.02 -15.36 7.95
CA ALA A 371 -2.81 -15.67 6.54
C ALA A 371 -1.53 -16.49 6.31
N PHE A 372 -0.45 -16.20 7.03
CA PHE A 372 0.78 -16.99 6.96
C PHE A 372 0.54 -18.45 7.35
N GLY A 373 -0.26 -18.70 8.40
CA GLY A 373 -0.67 -20.05 8.80
C GLY A 373 -1.51 -20.75 7.74
N ALA A 374 -2.53 -20.06 7.20
CA ALA A 374 -3.36 -20.59 6.12
C ALA A 374 -2.52 -20.93 4.88
N GLY A 375 -1.58 -20.06 4.52
CA GLY A 375 -0.69 -20.23 3.38
C GLY A 375 0.24 -21.43 3.52
N MET A 376 0.82 -21.64 4.72
CA MET A 376 1.63 -22.83 5.01
C MET A 376 0.81 -24.13 4.91
N ARG A 377 -0.46 -24.13 5.35
CA ARG A 377 -1.34 -25.31 5.19
C ARG A 377 -1.62 -25.61 3.72
N MET A 378 -1.97 -24.58 2.96
CA MET A 378 -2.34 -24.70 1.55
C MET A 378 -1.14 -25.09 0.67
N GLN A 379 0.08 -24.73 1.08
CA GLN A 379 1.30 -25.03 0.33
C GLN A 379 1.47 -26.53 0.04
N ARG A 380 1.07 -27.42 0.97
CA ARG A 380 1.14 -28.88 0.77
C ARG A 380 0.34 -29.35 -0.44
N GLU A 381 -0.78 -28.70 -0.73
CA GLU A 381 -1.69 -29.07 -1.82
C GLU A 381 -1.40 -28.30 -3.11
N LEU A 382 -1.00 -27.02 -2.99
CA LEU A 382 -0.78 -26.11 -4.12
C LEU A 382 0.68 -26.07 -4.60
N GLY A 383 1.62 -26.65 -3.84
CA GLY A 383 3.06 -26.60 -4.09
C GLY A 383 3.72 -25.25 -3.77
N VAL A 384 2.92 -24.21 -3.51
CA VAL A 384 3.36 -22.84 -3.20
C VAL A 384 2.54 -22.22 -2.07
N ASN A 385 3.19 -21.38 -1.26
CA ASN A 385 2.51 -20.58 -0.25
C ASN A 385 1.98 -19.29 -0.90
N ILE A 386 0.66 -19.21 -1.12
CA ILE A 386 0.00 -18.04 -1.74
C ILE A 386 -0.06 -16.80 -0.84
N PHE A 387 0.23 -16.97 0.46
CA PHE A 387 0.31 -15.91 1.45
C PHE A 387 1.74 -15.73 2.00
N GLY A 388 2.73 -16.25 1.28
CA GLY A 388 4.15 -16.10 1.62
C GLY A 388 4.66 -14.70 1.31
N TYR A 389 4.11 -13.67 1.97
CA TYR A 389 4.40 -12.28 1.67
C TYR A 389 5.70 -11.79 2.32
N GLY A 390 6.38 -10.85 1.67
CA GLY A 390 7.23 -9.87 2.34
C GLY A 390 6.38 -8.73 2.90
N LEU A 391 6.90 -7.99 3.88
CA LEU A 391 6.16 -6.90 4.53
C LEU A 391 6.69 -5.55 4.07
N ILE A 392 5.76 -4.63 3.81
CA ILE A 392 5.97 -3.19 3.65
C ILE A 392 4.90 -2.44 4.45
N ALA A 393 5.05 -1.13 4.59
CA ALA A 393 3.98 -0.23 5.04
C ALA A 393 3.94 0.98 4.11
N SER A 394 2.87 1.74 4.12
CA SER A 394 2.74 2.97 3.33
C SER A 394 1.75 3.93 3.99
N THR A 395 1.56 5.13 3.43
CA THR A 395 0.63 6.08 4.05
C THR A 395 -0.82 5.84 3.68
N ASP A 396 -1.11 5.49 2.41
CA ASP A 396 -2.44 5.61 1.80
C ASP A 396 -2.98 7.06 1.90
N ASN A 397 -2.08 8.03 1.74
CA ASN A 397 -2.40 9.44 1.92
C ASN A 397 -3.18 10.00 0.72
N HIS A 398 -4.38 10.53 0.99
CA HIS A 398 -5.27 11.11 -0.01
C HIS A 398 -5.16 12.63 -0.14
N LEU A 399 -4.32 13.28 0.64
CA LEU A 399 -3.95 14.69 0.47
C LEU A 399 -2.75 14.87 -0.48
N GLY A 400 -2.14 13.78 -0.95
CA GLY A 400 -0.94 13.79 -1.79
C GLY A 400 0.36 14.03 -1.01
N LEU A 401 0.36 13.79 0.30
CA LEU A 401 1.51 13.99 1.18
C LEU A 401 2.32 12.69 1.33
N ALA A 402 3.03 12.30 0.26
CA ALA A 402 3.84 11.07 0.23
C ALA A 402 4.82 10.97 1.41
N GLY A 403 4.66 9.94 2.23
CA GLY A 403 5.51 9.68 3.39
C GLY A 403 5.41 10.70 4.54
N ASN A 404 4.33 11.50 4.63
CA ASN A 404 4.12 12.43 5.74
C ASN A 404 3.59 11.72 6.99
N VAL A 405 4.47 10.95 7.61
CA VAL A 405 4.17 10.01 8.70
C VAL A 405 4.48 10.54 10.10
N HIS A 406 5.09 11.73 10.20
CA HIS A 406 5.47 12.26 11.50
C HIS A 406 4.24 12.78 12.26
N GLU A 407 4.00 12.25 13.46
CA GLU A 407 2.83 12.59 14.30
C GLU A 407 2.66 14.10 14.55
N ALA A 408 3.75 14.86 14.69
CA ALA A 408 3.71 16.33 14.86
C ALA A 408 3.41 17.11 13.56
N LEU A 409 3.55 16.49 12.39
CA LEU A 409 3.28 17.08 11.08
C LEU A 409 2.00 16.51 10.45
N PHE A 410 1.19 15.79 11.23
CA PHE A 410 -0.03 15.16 10.73
C PHE A 410 -1.08 16.21 10.37
N LEU A 411 -1.49 16.20 9.10
CA LEU A 411 -2.44 17.15 8.52
C LEU A 411 -3.73 16.48 8.03
N GLY A 412 -3.88 15.19 8.33
CA GLY A 412 -4.91 14.29 7.85
C GLY A 412 -4.42 13.31 6.78
N GLY A 413 -5.03 12.13 6.74
CA GLY A 413 -4.88 11.13 5.69
C GLY A 413 -5.92 11.31 4.57
N GLY A 414 -7.14 11.76 4.88
CA GLY A 414 -8.25 11.84 3.92
C GLY A 414 -8.73 10.45 3.45
N GLY A 415 -9.50 10.37 2.37
CA GLY A 415 -9.92 9.07 1.82
C GLY A 415 -11.06 8.43 2.61
N ALA A 416 -10.75 7.42 3.43
CA ALA A 416 -11.68 6.92 4.46
C ALA A 416 -11.81 7.88 5.65
N GLY A 417 -10.85 8.81 5.77
CA GLY A 417 -10.78 9.89 6.74
C GLY A 417 -11.65 11.10 6.43
N GLU A 418 -11.38 12.21 7.11
CA GLU A 418 -11.97 13.50 6.81
C GLU A 418 -11.10 14.30 5.83
N ALA A 419 -11.76 14.96 4.87
CA ALA A 419 -11.14 16.00 4.07
C ALA A 419 -10.74 17.15 5.00
N GLY A 420 -9.43 17.32 5.25
CA GLY A 420 -8.92 18.22 6.28
C GLY A 420 -9.66 19.56 6.37
N ALA A 421 -9.90 20.01 7.60
CA ALA A 421 -10.69 21.18 7.99
C ALA A 421 -10.79 22.29 6.92
N GLY A 422 -11.87 22.22 6.13
CA GLY A 422 -12.30 23.22 5.17
C GLY A 422 -13.83 23.31 5.21
N GLU A 423 -14.38 24.47 4.81
CA GLU A 423 -15.79 24.84 4.99
C GLU A 423 -16.76 23.68 4.65
N GLY A 424 -17.25 23.02 5.70
CA GLY A 424 -18.20 21.89 5.61
C GLY A 424 -17.76 20.59 6.31
N GLY A 425 -16.48 20.42 6.65
CA GLY A 425 -15.98 19.32 7.50
C GLY A 425 -15.88 19.79 8.95
N GLY A 426 -16.86 19.45 9.78
CA GLY A 426 -17.02 20.00 11.14
C GLY A 426 -16.14 19.38 12.23
N GLY A 427 -15.09 18.62 11.90
CA GLY A 427 -14.23 17.95 12.88
C GLY A 427 -13.28 18.88 13.64
N VAL A 428 -13.04 18.58 14.93
CA VAL A 428 -12.03 19.26 15.79
C VAL A 428 -10.59 18.91 15.39
N PHE A 429 -10.43 17.75 14.77
CA PHE A 429 -9.15 17.19 14.34
C PHE A 429 -9.07 17.16 12.80
N PRO A 430 -7.86 17.13 12.22
CA PRO A 430 -7.67 17.07 10.77
C PRO A 430 -8.09 15.73 10.15
N ASP A 431 -8.34 14.70 10.96
CA ASP A 431 -8.87 13.41 10.55
C ASP A 431 -9.68 12.75 11.68
N ARG A 432 -10.25 11.58 11.40
CA ARG A 432 -10.87 10.71 12.39
C ARG A 432 -9.82 10.25 13.39
N ILE A 433 -10.17 10.39 14.66
CA ILE A 433 -9.27 10.17 15.79
C ILE A 433 -8.70 8.75 15.88
N TYR A 434 -9.30 7.74 15.25
CA TYR A 434 -8.79 6.36 15.27
C TYR A 434 -7.89 6.02 14.07
N PHE A 435 -7.60 6.98 13.19
CA PHE A 435 -6.59 6.82 12.13
C PHE A 435 -5.23 7.35 12.57
N GLY A 436 -4.16 6.67 12.16
CA GLY A 436 -2.77 7.05 12.43
C GLY A 436 -2.16 7.87 11.29
N ALA A 437 -0.90 8.27 11.42
CA ALA A 437 -0.21 9.00 10.35
C ALA A 437 0.16 8.13 9.13
N GLY A 438 0.13 6.80 9.28
CA GLY A 438 0.50 5.84 8.24
C GLY A 438 2.00 5.51 8.24
N GLY A 439 2.42 4.59 7.37
CA GLY A 439 3.77 4.03 7.39
C GLY A 439 4.64 4.37 6.20
N LEU A 440 5.86 3.82 6.19
CA LEU A 440 6.79 3.89 5.05
C LEU A 440 7.25 2.50 4.61
N ALA A 441 7.49 2.37 3.31
CA ALA A 441 8.06 1.18 2.70
C ALA A 441 9.58 1.25 2.83
N GLY A 442 10.17 0.21 3.40
CA GLY A 442 11.60 0.02 3.49
C GLY A 442 12.08 -1.06 2.52
N VAL A 443 13.19 -0.83 1.84
CA VAL A 443 13.87 -1.86 1.03
C VAL A 443 15.36 -1.91 1.38
N TRP A 444 15.94 -3.11 1.39
CA TRP A 444 17.39 -3.28 1.36
C TRP A 444 17.83 -3.42 -0.09
N ALA A 445 18.42 -2.36 -0.66
CA ALA A 445 18.85 -2.33 -2.06
C ALA A 445 20.33 -1.94 -2.17
N GLU A 446 20.97 -2.42 -3.24
CA GLU A 446 22.38 -2.12 -3.52
C GLU A 446 22.59 -0.63 -3.81
N GLU A 447 21.59 0.03 -4.40
CA GLU A 447 21.67 1.44 -4.80
C GLU A 447 20.26 2.05 -4.85
N ASN A 448 20.15 3.38 -4.78
CA ASN A 448 18.87 4.10 -4.94
C ASN A 448 18.49 4.27 -6.42
N GLY A 449 18.63 3.19 -7.20
CA GLY A 449 18.21 3.11 -8.60
C GLY A 449 16.91 2.32 -8.74
N ARG A 450 16.09 2.68 -9.73
CA ARG A 450 14.78 2.05 -9.99
C ARG A 450 14.84 0.53 -10.08
N GLU A 451 15.82 0.02 -10.82
CA GLU A 451 16.03 -1.43 -10.99
C GLU A 451 16.43 -2.13 -9.68
N ALA A 452 17.31 -1.52 -8.88
CA ALA A 452 17.74 -2.11 -7.61
C ALA A 452 16.61 -2.12 -6.58
N ILE A 453 15.82 -1.03 -6.49
CA ILE A 453 14.63 -0.97 -5.64
C ILE A 453 13.59 -2.00 -6.08
N PHE A 454 13.27 -2.10 -7.38
CA PHE A 454 12.32 -3.10 -7.85
C PHE A 454 12.80 -4.53 -7.57
N ARG A 455 14.09 -4.83 -7.76
CA ARG A 455 14.66 -6.14 -7.39
C ARG A 455 14.53 -6.42 -5.90
N ALA A 456 14.66 -5.41 -5.03
CA ALA A 456 14.46 -5.55 -3.59
C ALA A 456 12.99 -5.89 -3.25
N LEU A 457 12.04 -5.18 -3.88
CA LEU A 457 10.61 -5.49 -3.77
C LEU A 457 10.30 -6.92 -4.25
N ARG A 458 10.86 -7.30 -5.40
CA ARG A 458 10.65 -8.63 -6.02
C ARG A 458 11.18 -9.77 -5.15
N ARG A 459 12.38 -9.62 -4.56
CA ARG A 459 12.99 -10.62 -3.66
C ARG A 459 12.46 -10.57 -2.22
N ARG A 460 11.56 -9.64 -1.91
CA ARG A 460 10.94 -9.44 -0.59
C ARG A 460 11.90 -9.04 0.53
N GLU A 461 13.08 -8.54 0.19
CA GLU A 461 14.02 -8.01 1.18
C GLU A 461 13.64 -6.58 1.57
N THR A 462 12.47 -6.50 2.19
CA THR A 462 11.69 -5.30 2.46
C THR A 462 11.26 -5.29 3.92
N PHE A 463 10.93 -4.11 4.43
CA PHE A 463 10.36 -3.95 5.76
C PHE A 463 9.31 -2.85 5.73
N GLY A 464 8.36 -2.91 6.67
CA GLY A 464 7.41 -1.82 6.90
C GLY A 464 7.79 -1.06 8.17
N THR A 465 7.52 0.24 8.19
CA THR A 465 7.59 1.07 9.41
C THR A 465 6.27 1.79 9.62
N SER A 466 5.83 1.98 10.86
CA SER A 466 4.58 2.68 11.16
C SER A 466 4.71 4.20 11.26
N GLY A 467 5.92 4.74 11.01
CA GLY A 467 6.15 6.14 10.76
C GLY A 467 7.64 6.50 10.74
N PRO A 468 8.36 6.36 11.87
CA PRO A 468 9.80 6.60 11.93
C PRO A 468 10.59 5.68 11.01
N ARG A 469 11.67 6.20 10.43
CA ARG A 469 12.56 5.49 9.50
C ARG A 469 13.51 4.53 10.24
N ILE A 470 12.95 3.55 10.94
CA ILE A 470 13.68 2.51 11.70
C ILE A 470 14.21 1.47 10.71
N PRO A 471 15.53 1.40 10.42
CA PRO A 471 16.08 0.33 9.62
C PRO A 471 16.08 -0.95 10.45
N ILE A 472 15.45 -2.00 9.95
CA ILE A 472 15.39 -3.32 10.59
C ILE A 472 15.89 -4.39 9.63
N ARG A 473 16.67 -5.33 10.15
CA ARG A 473 17.28 -6.39 9.35
C ARG A 473 17.30 -7.72 10.08
N LEU A 474 17.08 -8.79 9.34
CA LEU A 474 17.08 -10.17 9.83
C LEU A 474 17.80 -11.08 8.83
N PHE A 475 18.63 -11.97 9.36
CA PHE A 475 19.25 -13.08 8.65
C PHE A 475 18.95 -14.39 9.37
N GLY A 476 18.86 -15.49 8.62
CA GLY A 476 18.66 -16.83 9.14
C GLY A 476 19.63 -17.82 8.49
N ALA A 477 20.23 -18.70 9.28
CA ALA A 477 21.19 -19.68 8.80
C ALA A 477 21.21 -20.95 9.66
N TRP A 478 21.74 -22.04 9.11
CA TRP A 478 21.99 -23.28 9.88
C TRP A 478 23.27 -23.20 10.73
N SER A 479 24.20 -22.31 10.37
CA SER A 479 25.46 -22.06 11.07
C SER A 479 26.04 -20.72 10.62
N GLY A 480 27.10 -20.23 11.28
CA GLY A 480 27.80 -18.99 10.88
C GLY A 480 27.17 -17.70 11.41
N LEU A 481 25.93 -17.76 11.91
CA LEU A 481 25.33 -16.72 12.75
C LEU A 481 25.47 -17.14 14.22
N GLY A 482 25.87 -16.22 15.11
CA GLY A 482 26.04 -16.49 16.53
C GLY A 482 26.23 -15.20 17.33
N GLU A 483 26.44 -15.32 18.65
CA GLU A 483 26.57 -14.17 19.57
C GLU A 483 27.62 -13.13 19.11
N GLY A 484 28.68 -13.59 18.42
CA GLY A 484 29.72 -12.71 17.85
C GLY A 484 29.26 -11.83 16.68
N TRP A 485 28.07 -12.07 16.10
CA TRP A 485 27.57 -11.25 14.98
C TRP A 485 27.35 -9.80 15.41
N CYS A 486 26.80 -9.57 16.61
CA CYS A 486 26.62 -8.21 17.16
C CYS A 486 27.89 -7.61 17.76
N ALA A 487 28.97 -8.40 17.93
CA ALA A 487 30.26 -7.89 18.37
C ALA A 487 31.02 -7.16 17.25
N GLU A 488 30.58 -7.31 16.00
CA GLU A 488 31.07 -6.52 14.88
C GLU A 488 30.36 -5.16 14.88
N ASP A 489 31.12 -4.09 15.08
CA ASP A 489 30.57 -2.73 15.16
C ASP A 489 30.07 -2.24 13.78
N ASP A 490 30.71 -2.68 12.69
CA ASP A 490 30.36 -2.24 11.34
C ASP A 490 29.13 -2.98 10.77
N ALA A 491 28.06 -2.23 10.53
CA ALA A 491 26.81 -2.76 10.00
C ALA A 491 26.96 -3.42 8.61
N ARG A 492 27.91 -2.95 7.78
CA ARG A 492 28.16 -3.55 6.46
C ARG A 492 28.85 -4.90 6.61
N THR A 493 29.84 -5.00 7.50
CA THR A 493 30.50 -6.27 7.81
C THR A 493 29.49 -7.28 8.38
N ARG A 494 28.60 -6.86 9.29
CA ARG A 494 27.50 -7.71 9.77
C ARG A 494 26.60 -8.22 8.64
N ALA A 495 26.22 -7.33 7.71
CA ALA A 495 25.40 -7.71 6.56
C ALA A 495 26.11 -8.69 5.62
N ARG A 496 27.39 -8.47 5.32
CA ARG A 496 28.22 -9.40 4.53
C ARG A 496 28.27 -10.78 5.18
N LEU A 497 28.54 -10.85 6.48
CA LEU A 497 28.52 -12.12 7.24
C LEU A 497 27.15 -12.79 7.18
N GLY A 498 26.07 -12.01 7.23
CA GLY A 498 24.70 -12.49 7.07
C GLY A 498 24.46 -13.17 5.73
N TYR A 499 24.84 -12.52 4.62
CA TYR A 499 24.72 -13.07 3.28
C TYR A 499 25.63 -14.27 3.01
N GLU A 500 26.83 -14.29 3.61
CA GLU A 500 27.75 -15.43 3.49
C GLU A 500 27.27 -16.66 4.26
N ALA A 501 26.58 -16.45 5.39
CA ALA A 501 26.15 -17.53 6.28
C ALA A 501 24.82 -18.18 5.88
N GLY A 502 23.86 -17.40 5.38
CA GLY A 502 22.53 -17.91 5.11
C GLY A 502 21.67 -16.97 4.27
N VAL A 503 20.41 -16.83 4.66
CA VAL A 503 19.40 -16.11 3.87
C VAL A 503 18.95 -14.83 4.58
N PRO A 504 18.66 -13.75 3.84
CA PRO A 504 18.06 -12.54 4.41
C PRO A 504 16.55 -12.71 4.63
N MET A 505 15.96 -11.79 5.41
CA MET A 505 14.52 -11.51 5.44
C MET A 505 13.89 -11.51 4.05
N GLY A 506 12.70 -12.13 3.92
CA GLY A 506 11.99 -12.28 2.65
C GLY A 506 12.30 -13.56 1.89
N ASP A 507 13.28 -14.34 2.34
CA ASP A 507 13.71 -15.57 1.68
C ASP A 507 13.29 -16.83 2.47
N THR A 508 13.61 -18.01 1.93
CA THR A 508 13.31 -19.32 2.53
C THR A 508 14.62 -20.01 2.92
N LEU A 509 14.71 -20.49 4.16
CA LEU A 509 15.82 -21.33 4.60
C LEU A 509 15.91 -22.56 3.70
N PRO A 510 17.10 -22.89 3.18
CA PRO A 510 17.30 -24.15 2.47
C PRO A 510 17.10 -25.32 3.44
N PRO A 511 16.85 -26.55 2.96
CA PRO A 511 16.81 -27.74 3.82
C PRO A 511 18.07 -27.84 4.71
N PRO A 512 17.93 -28.31 5.97
CA PRO A 512 19.08 -28.43 6.87
C PRO A 512 20.14 -29.36 6.27
N PRO A 513 21.42 -28.93 6.21
CA PRO A 513 22.52 -29.82 5.88
C PRO A 513 22.57 -31.04 6.81
N GLU A 514 23.17 -32.14 6.34
CA GLU A 514 23.34 -33.33 7.18
C GLU A 514 24.13 -33.00 8.45
N GLY A 515 23.57 -33.32 9.61
CA GLY A 515 24.17 -33.02 10.91
C GLY A 515 24.07 -31.55 11.36
N ALA A 516 23.34 -30.70 10.65
CA ALA A 516 23.07 -29.34 11.09
C ALA A 516 22.28 -29.33 12.41
N GLY A 517 22.57 -28.34 13.26
CA GLY A 517 21.80 -28.06 14.47
C GLY A 517 20.54 -27.25 14.17
N ALA A 518 19.98 -26.67 15.23
CA ALA A 518 18.89 -25.69 15.12
C ALA A 518 19.31 -24.46 14.31
N PRO A 519 18.38 -23.84 13.55
CA PRO A 519 18.68 -22.62 12.82
C PRO A 519 18.90 -21.45 13.79
N VAL A 520 19.77 -20.52 13.38
CA VAL A 520 20.12 -19.31 14.11
C VAL A 520 19.64 -18.10 13.32
N PHE A 521 19.07 -17.14 14.01
CA PHE A 521 18.52 -15.91 13.47
C PHE A 521 19.24 -14.71 14.10
N ALA A 522 19.84 -13.86 13.27
CA ALA A 522 20.53 -12.66 13.73
C ALA A 522 19.77 -11.43 13.24
N ALA A 523 19.47 -10.51 14.16
CA ALA A 523 18.65 -9.35 13.87
C ALA A 523 19.23 -8.08 14.47
N SER A 524 19.03 -6.96 13.77
CA SER A 524 19.40 -5.64 14.25
C SER A 524 18.38 -4.58 13.85
N ALA A 525 18.21 -3.59 14.71
CA ALA A 525 17.44 -2.39 14.40
C ALA A 525 18.18 -1.14 14.89
N VAL A 526 18.00 -0.02 14.20
CA VAL A 526 18.53 1.28 14.58
C VAL A 526 17.38 2.27 14.68
N HIS A 527 17.39 3.12 15.70
CA HIS A 527 16.34 4.13 15.86
C HIS A 527 16.39 5.15 14.72
N ASP A 528 15.26 5.78 14.42
CA ASP A 528 15.26 6.95 13.55
C ASP A 528 15.77 8.17 14.33
N PRO A 529 16.86 8.86 13.92
CA PRO A 529 17.30 10.06 14.60
C PRO A 529 16.36 11.26 14.40
N GLY A 530 15.48 11.22 13.39
CA GLY A 530 14.65 12.35 13.01
C GLY A 530 15.48 13.53 12.50
N THR A 531 15.09 14.74 12.89
CA THR A 531 15.79 16.00 12.60
C THR A 531 16.11 16.75 13.89
N GLU A 532 16.91 17.82 13.82
CA GLU A 532 17.16 18.69 14.97
C GLU A 532 15.85 19.32 15.51
N ALA A 533 14.90 19.64 14.63
CA ALA A 533 13.62 20.23 15.00
C ALA A 533 12.59 19.20 15.49
N LEU A 534 12.67 17.97 14.99
CA LEU A 534 11.78 16.85 15.27
C LEU A 534 12.63 15.61 15.57
N PRO A 535 13.21 15.50 16.79
CA PRO A 535 14.05 14.37 17.14
C PRO A 535 13.21 13.09 17.23
N GLY A 536 13.74 11.99 16.69
CA GLY A 536 13.09 10.69 16.77
C GLY A 536 13.24 10.03 18.15
N ALA A 537 12.36 9.07 18.45
CA ALA A 537 12.43 8.30 19.68
C ALA A 537 13.47 7.16 19.56
N ARG A 538 13.87 6.63 20.71
CA ARG A 538 14.81 5.50 20.79
C ARG A 538 14.07 4.17 20.84
N LEU A 539 14.76 3.08 20.52
CA LEU A 539 14.19 1.74 20.54
C LEU A 539 13.99 1.25 21.97
N GLN A 540 12.81 0.71 22.28
CA GLN A 540 12.51 0.04 23.53
C GLN A 540 12.96 -1.43 23.49
N ARG A 541 12.62 -2.13 22.40
CA ARG A 541 12.85 -3.57 22.28
C ARG A 541 12.86 -4.06 20.85
N LEU A 542 13.59 -5.16 20.65
CA LEU A 542 13.63 -5.95 19.42
C LEU A 542 13.08 -7.34 19.72
N GLU A 543 12.04 -7.75 18.99
CA GLU A 543 11.37 -9.03 19.18
C GLU A 543 11.46 -9.89 17.93
N LEU A 544 11.66 -11.18 18.10
CA LEU A 544 11.52 -12.19 17.06
C LEU A 544 10.18 -12.92 17.25
N ILE A 545 9.38 -12.97 16.19
CA ILE A 545 8.09 -13.65 16.16
C ILE A 545 8.26 -14.92 15.33
N LYS A 546 8.09 -16.08 15.98
CA LYS A 546 8.11 -17.40 15.33
C LYS A 546 6.69 -17.93 15.20
N GLY A 547 6.32 -18.37 13.99
CA GLY A 547 5.09 -19.11 13.75
C GLY A 547 5.36 -20.49 13.15
N TRP A 548 4.59 -21.51 13.53
CA TRP A 548 4.66 -22.86 12.94
C TRP A 548 3.31 -23.56 12.99
N LEU A 549 3.11 -24.55 12.12
CA LEU A 549 1.92 -25.41 12.19
C LEU A 549 2.14 -26.55 13.20
N ASP A 550 1.17 -26.79 14.09
CA ASP A 550 1.16 -27.95 14.97
C ASP A 550 0.65 -29.23 14.27
N GLU A 551 0.52 -30.32 15.03
CA GLU A 551 0.08 -31.63 14.51
C GLU A 551 -1.35 -31.63 13.97
N ASP A 552 -2.17 -30.65 14.39
CA ASP A 552 -3.53 -30.46 13.93
C ASP A 552 -3.62 -29.42 12.79
N ASP A 553 -2.48 -29.11 12.15
CA ASP A 553 -2.33 -28.04 11.15
C ASP A 553 -2.74 -26.65 11.71
N ARG A 554 -2.74 -26.44 13.04
CA ARG A 554 -3.06 -25.12 13.63
C ARG A 554 -1.82 -24.27 13.77
N LEU A 555 -1.94 -22.99 13.40
CA LEU A 555 -0.87 -22.02 13.61
C LEU A 555 -0.65 -21.77 15.11
N ARG A 556 0.60 -21.96 15.55
CA ARG A 556 1.13 -21.52 16.84
C ARG A 556 2.09 -20.38 16.62
N VAL A 557 2.03 -19.37 17.48
CA VAL A 557 2.92 -18.21 17.44
C VAL A 557 3.52 -17.98 18.81
N VAL A 558 4.80 -17.67 18.85
CA VAL A 558 5.52 -17.23 20.05
C VAL A 558 6.39 -16.01 19.72
N THR A 559 6.54 -15.14 20.71
CA THR A 559 7.36 -13.94 20.61
C THR A 559 8.53 -14.04 21.59
N HIS A 560 9.74 -13.86 21.08
CA HIS A 560 10.99 -13.85 21.83
C HIS A 560 11.55 -12.44 21.89
N LEU A 561 11.85 -11.95 23.09
CA LEU A 561 12.63 -10.73 23.26
C LEU A 561 14.08 -11.07 22.90
N LEU A 562 14.62 -10.38 21.88
CA LEU A 562 16.02 -10.49 21.49
C LEU A 562 16.87 -9.53 22.31
N ASP A 563 16.53 -8.25 22.30
CA ASP A 563 17.30 -7.20 22.95
C ASP A 563 16.38 -6.05 23.44
N GLY A 564 16.89 -5.24 24.35
CA GLY A 564 16.18 -4.14 25.00
C GLY A 564 15.40 -4.56 26.26
N SER A 565 14.45 -3.73 26.66
CA SER A 565 13.69 -3.94 27.90
C SER A 565 12.20 -3.66 27.71
N ARG A 566 11.35 -4.61 28.12
CA ARG A 566 9.88 -4.47 28.08
C ARG A 566 9.34 -3.31 28.93
N HIS A 567 10.15 -2.75 29.83
CA HIS A 567 9.76 -1.68 30.75
C HIS A 567 10.50 -0.36 30.52
N ALA A 568 11.50 -0.30 29.64
CA ALA A 568 12.24 0.93 29.41
C ALA A 568 11.39 1.94 28.63
N GLY A 569 11.29 3.17 29.13
CA GLY A 569 10.65 4.28 28.42
C GLY A 569 9.13 4.26 28.37
N THR A 570 8.46 3.43 29.18
CA THR A 570 6.98 3.43 29.27
C THR A 570 6.39 4.68 29.93
N GLU A 571 7.24 5.59 30.42
CA GLU A 571 6.84 6.85 31.05
C GLU A 571 7.04 8.01 30.06
N ILE A 572 5.94 8.58 29.57
CA ILE A 572 5.90 9.88 28.89
C ILE A 572 5.30 10.89 29.86
N ASP A 573 5.82 12.12 29.90
CA ASP A 573 5.02 13.24 30.39
C ASP A 573 4.11 13.75 29.25
N PRO A 574 2.80 13.46 29.27
CA PRO A 574 1.90 13.87 28.20
C PRO A 574 1.69 15.39 28.15
N SER A 575 2.27 16.17 29.05
CA SER A 575 2.21 17.64 29.01
C SER A 575 3.31 18.32 28.19
N ASP A 576 4.38 17.61 27.84
CA ASP A 576 5.42 18.09 26.93
C ASP A 576 5.78 17.10 25.81
N CYS A 577 5.23 15.87 25.86
CA CYS A 577 5.42 14.82 24.86
C CYS A 577 6.89 14.43 24.64
N ALA A 578 7.76 14.66 25.63
CA ALA A 578 9.16 14.29 25.54
C ALA A 578 9.33 12.77 25.75
N PRO A 579 9.88 12.02 24.77
CA PRO A 579 10.19 10.61 24.98
C PRO A 579 11.32 10.46 26.01
N SER A 580 11.29 9.36 26.77
CA SER A 580 12.33 9.05 27.77
C SER A 580 12.84 7.62 27.61
N GLY A 581 14.14 7.40 27.86
CA GLY A 581 14.77 6.08 27.79
C GLY A 581 15.02 5.56 26.38
N GLY A 582 15.19 4.23 26.29
CA GLY A 582 15.45 3.49 25.05
C GLY A 582 16.90 3.53 24.56
N ASP A 583 17.19 2.66 23.60
CA ASP A 583 18.50 2.41 23.01
C ASP A 583 18.60 2.93 21.57
N ALA A 584 19.79 3.33 21.15
CA ALA A 584 20.00 3.83 19.79
C ALA A 584 20.01 2.70 18.74
N ALA A 585 20.46 1.52 19.15
CA ALA A 585 20.47 0.33 18.31
C ALA A 585 20.26 -0.89 19.21
N LEU A 586 19.60 -1.89 18.65
CA LEU A 586 19.37 -3.19 19.29
C LEU A 586 19.88 -4.28 18.36
N CYS A 587 20.52 -5.31 18.90
CA CYS A 587 21.12 -6.38 18.12
C CYS A 587 21.25 -7.65 18.94
N ASP A 588 20.77 -8.77 18.41
CA ASP A 588 21.07 -10.09 18.99
C ASP A 588 21.04 -11.21 17.95
N ALA A 589 21.56 -12.38 18.34
CA ALA A 589 21.44 -13.64 17.60
C ALA A 589 20.77 -14.71 18.47
N TRP A 590 19.68 -15.27 17.97
CA TRP A 590 18.84 -16.25 18.67
C TRP A 590 18.80 -17.60 17.94
N THR A 591 18.90 -18.69 18.69
CA THR A 591 18.82 -20.06 18.16
C THR A 591 17.46 -20.67 18.44
N ASP A 592 16.80 -21.21 17.40
CA ASP A 592 15.53 -21.91 17.53
C ASP A 592 15.69 -23.34 18.05
N ARG A 593 15.93 -23.49 19.35
CA ARG A 593 16.21 -24.79 19.97
C ARG A 593 15.05 -25.78 19.90
N ASP A 594 13.83 -25.27 19.72
CA ASP A 594 12.60 -26.07 19.61
C ASP A 594 12.17 -26.23 18.13
N PHE A 595 13.11 -26.04 17.20
CA PHE A 595 12.87 -26.24 15.77
C PHE A 595 12.57 -27.72 15.45
N ASP A 596 11.51 -27.93 14.69
CA ASP A 596 11.13 -29.24 14.16
C ASP A 596 11.19 -29.20 12.62
N PRO A 597 12.15 -29.89 11.98
CA PRO A 597 12.32 -29.86 10.53
C PRO A 597 11.15 -30.50 9.76
N SER A 598 10.22 -31.19 10.44
CA SER A 598 9.03 -31.76 9.83
C SER A 598 7.86 -30.78 9.71
N ARG A 599 7.96 -29.60 10.32
CA ARG A 599 6.87 -28.61 10.39
C ARG A 599 7.24 -27.33 9.64
N PRO A 600 6.33 -26.77 8.81
CA PRO A 600 6.56 -25.48 8.21
C PRO A 600 6.56 -24.38 9.27
N ALA A 601 7.39 -23.37 9.07
CA ALA A 601 7.57 -22.28 10.02
C ALA A 601 7.95 -20.97 9.32
N PHE A 602 7.76 -19.87 10.04
CA PHE A 602 8.26 -18.54 9.65
C PHE A 602 8.82 -17.80 10.87
N TRP A 603 9.74 -16.87 10.59
CA TRP A 603 10.33 -15.96 11.57
C TRP A 603 10.41 -14.56 10.98
N TYR A 604 9.87 -13.55 11.67
CA TYR A 604 10.14 -12.14 11.36
C TYR A 604 10.47 -11.40 12.64
N VAL A 605 11.04 -10.20 12.50
CA VAL A 605 11.36 -9.36 13.66
C VAL A 605 10.55 -8.08 13.66
N ARG A 606 10.27 -7.60 14.87
CA ARG A 606 9.59 -6.35 15.14
C ARG A 606 10.44 -5.51 16.09
N ALA A 607 10.80 -4.30 15.67
CA ALA A 607 11.45 -3.31 16.52
C ALA A 607 10.42 -2.28 16.95
N VAL A 608 10.46 -1.86 18.21
CA VAL A 608 9.46 -0.95 18.78
C VAL A 608 10.18 0.18 19.49
N GLU A 609 9.77 1.42 19.23
CA GLU A 609 10.26 2.60 19.93
C GLU A 609 9.65 2.70 21.34
N VAL A 610 10.30 3.48 22.21
CA VAL A 610 9.65 3.95 23.42
C VAL A 610 8.37 4.71 23.03
N PRO A 611 7.28 4.61 23.82
CA PRO A 611 6.08 5.40 23.60
C PRO A 611 6.37 6.88 23.31
N THR A 612 5.65 7.43 22.33
CA THR A 612 5.61 8.88 22.04
C THR A 612 4.17 9.37 22.06
N CYS A 613 3.96 10.70 22.12
CA CYS A 613 2.62 11.24 21.94
C CYS A 613 2.11 11.03 20.52
N ARG A 614 0.89 10.52 20.42
CA ARG A 614 0.10 10.47 19.20
C ARG A 614 -0.29 11.88 18.73
N TRP A 615 -0.59 12.05 17.45
CA TRP A 615 -0.90 13.32 16.80
C TRP A 615 -2.08 14.01 17.50
N THR A 616 -3.09 13.25 17.92
CA THR A 616 -4.22 13.76 18.71
C THR A 616 -3.76 14.42 20.01
N THR A 617 -2.84 13.79 20.72
CA THR A 617 -2.29 14.29 21.99
C THR A 617 -1.39 15.50 21.75
N ARG A 618 -0.55 15.46 20.72
CA ARG A 618 0.32 16.59 20.35
C ARG A 618 -0.51 17.84 20.05
N MET A 619 -1.57 17.72 19.26
CA MET A 619 -2.46 18.84 18.95
C MET A 619 -3.16 19.38 20.21
N CYS A 620 -3.58 18.52 21.14
CA CYS A 620 -4.13 18.95 22.42
C CYS A 620 -3.11 19.74 23.26
N VAL A 621 -1.88 19.25 23.36
CA VAL A 621 -0.79 19.91 24.11
C VAL A 621 -0.43 21.25 23.49
N GLU A 622 -0.28 21.32 22.16
CA GLU A 622 0.00 22.57 21.43
C GLU A 622 -1.11 23.61 21.61
N ALA A 623 -2.36 23.17 21.72
CA ALA A 623 -3.49 24.04 22.03
C ALA A 623 -3.59 24.43 23.52
N GLY A 624 -2.67 23.96 24.37
CA GLY A 624 -2.56 24.33 25.79
C GLY A 624 -3.40 23.49 26.75
N TYR A 625 -3.80 22.27 26.36
CA TYR A 625 -4.59 21.36 27.20
C TYR A 625 -3.73 20.41 28.05
N ASP A 626 -4.17 20.14 29.29
CA ASP A 626 -3.56 19.14 30.17
C ASP A 626 -4.30 17.79 30.01
N CYS A 627 -3.69 16.89 29.26
CA CYS A 627 -4.21 15.55 28.99
C CYS A 627 -4.29 14.63 30.24
N ARG A 628 -3.77 15.05 31.41
CA ARG A 628 -3.75 14.25 32.66
C ARG A 628 -4.96 14.44 33.55
N ASN A 629 -5.86 15.36 33.23
CA ASN A 629 -7.03 15.66 34.05
C ASN A 629 -8.32 15.10 33.43
N PRO A 630 -8.68 13.81 33.68
CA PRO A 630 -9.90 13.20 33.15
C PRO A 630 -11.19 13.79 33.76
N THR A 631 -11.09 14.64 34.80
CA THR A 631 -12.25 15.32 35.40
C THR A 631 -12.58 16.66 34.73
N ARG A 632 -11.70 17.15 33.86
CA ARG A 632 -12.11 18.08 32.82
C ARG A 632 -12.52 17.22 31.64
N PRO A 633 -13.78 17.27 31.18
CA PRO A 633 -14.09 16.69 29.90
C PRO A 633 -13.05 17.18 28.87
N ILE A 634 -12.52 16.28 28.04
CA ILE A 634 -11.93 16.66 26.73
C ILE A 634 -12.96 17.51 25.94
N ASP A 635 -14.23 17.36 26.31
CA ASP A 635 -15.39 18.13 25.92
C ASP A 635 -15.34 19.62 26.36
N GLU A 636 -15.70 20.47 25.40
CA GLU A 636 -15.95 21.93 25.43
C GLU A 636 -14.79 22.89 25.11
N ALA A 637 -13.52 22.65 25.45
CA ALA A 637 -12.47 23.67 25.23
C ALA A 637 -11.55 23.41 24.02
N CYS A 638 -11.20 22.16 23.70
CA CYS A 638 -10.75 21.83 22.33
C CYS A 638 -11.79 22.28 21.28
N CYS A 639 -13.03 22.57 21.71
CA CYS A 639 -14.11 23.22 20.96
C CYS A 639 -14.07 24.78 20.91
N ASP A 640 -12.95 25.48 21.21
CA ASP A 640 -12.85 26.96 21.20
C ASP A 640 -13.03 27.61 19.79
N ARG A 641 -13.94 28.59 19.72
CA ARG A 641 -14.29 29.43 18.56
C ARG A 641 -13.12 30.09 17.83
N ARG A 642 -11.93 30.21 18.42
CA ARG A 642 -10.75 30.81 17.74
C ARG A 642 -10.06 29.87 16.76
N LEU A 643 -10.37 28.57 16.79
CA LEU A 643 -9.79 27.53 15.92
C LEU A 643 -10.74 27.04 14.81
N GLY A 644 -11.92 27.66 14.64
CA GLY A 644 -12.81 27.42 13.50
C GLY A 644 -13.92 26.37 13.70
N LEU A 645 -14.64 26.41 14.83
CA LEU A 645 -15.54 25.31 15.26
C LEU A 645 -17.03 25.69 15.34
N HIS A 646 -17.89 24.67 15.17
CA HIS A 646 -19.36 24.75 15.22
C HIS A 646 -19.90 24.16 16.54
N GLU A 647 -20.59 25.00 17.32
CA GLU A 647 -21.10 24.77 18.69
C GLU A 647 -22.11 23.61 18.92
N PRO A 648 -22.91 23.11 17.95
CA PRO A 648 -23.96 22.11 18.26
C PRO A 648 -23.48 20.66 18.48
N MET A 649 -22.23 20.30 18.17
CA MET A 649 -21.77 18.91 18.26
C MET A 649 -21.17 18.53 19.62
N CYS A 650 -20.68 19.50 20.40
CA CYS A 650 -20.02 19.24 21.70
C CYS A 650 -20.99 19.33 22.91
N PHE A 651 -22.30 19.58 22.72
CA PHE A 651 -23.23 19.80 23.84
C PHE A 651 -24.31 18.71 23.96
N GLY A 652 -24.34 18.05 25.12
CA GLY A 652 -25.55 17.42 25.67
C GLY A 652 -25.59 15.89 25.77
N LYS A 653 -24.46 15.18 25.65
CA LYS A 653 -24.44 13.73 25.68
C LYS A 653 -23.54 13.20 26.79
N THR A 654 -24.13 12.52 27.77
CA THR A 654 -23.38 11.89 28.86
C THR A 654 -23.22 10.40 28.58
N CYS A 655 -22.00 9.87 28.71
CA CYS A 655 -21.69 8.45 28.52
C CYS A 655 -22.11 7.58 29.74
N ASP A 656 -23.24 7.89 30.37
CA ASP A 656 -23.67 7.31 31.64
C ASP A 656 -24.48 5.99 31.48
N GLN A 657 -24.51 5.42 30.26
CA GLN A 657 -25.30 4.23 29.93
C GLN A 657 -24.46 3.24 29.09
N PRO A 658 -23.85 2.21 29.70
CA PRO A 658 -22.95 1.26 29.02
C PRO A 658 -23.64 0.37 27.96
N ASN A 659 -24.98 0.37 27.90
CA ASN A 659 -25.76 -0.59 27.09
C ASN A 659 -26.84 0.06 26.22
N GLY A 660 -26.80 1.39 26.00
CA GLY A 660 -27.99 2.08 25.49
C GLY A 660 -27.80 3.21 24.50
N THR A 661 -26.59 3.61 24.13
CA THR A 661 -26.41 4.72 23.17
C THR A 661 -25.55 4.29 21.99
N SER A 662 -26.13 4.36 20.80
CA SER A 662 -25.47 4.22 19.50
C SER A 662 -24.65 5.48 19.16
N ASP A 663 -23.99 6.06 20.16
CA ASP A 663 -23.33 7.36 20.05
C ASP A 663 -21.83 7.15 19.84
N PRO A 664 -21.28 7.48 18.65
CA PRO A 664 -19.90 7.17 18.30
C PRO A 664 -18.89 7.71 19.33
N CYS A 665 -19.15 8.90 19.88
CA CYS A 665 -18.29 9.54 20.88
C CYS A 665 -18.17 8.75 22.20
N CYS A 666 -19.17 7.92 22.55
CA CYS A 666 -19.14 7.07 23.75
C CYS A 666 -18.83 5.60 23.44
N ALA A 667 -18.73 5.22 22.15
CA ALA A 667 -18.44 3.86 21.71
C ALA A 667 -16.93 3.59 21.59
N HIS A 668 -16.11 4.63 21.66
CA HIS A 668 -14.65 4.54 21.62
C HIS A 668 -14.12 4.61 23.05
N ASP A 669 -13.82 3.45 23.63
CA ASP A 669 -12.98 3.38 24.82
C ASP A 669 -11.71 4.21 24.55
N VAL A 670 -11.48 5.20 25.43
CA VAL A 670 -10.35 6.13 25.54
C VAL A 670 -9.29 6.01 24.44
N LEU A 671 -9.23 7.01 23.54
CA LEU A 671 -8.10 7.23 22.63
C LEU A 671 -6.78 7.02 23.37
N ASP A 672 -5.92 6.13 22.89
CA ASP A 672 -4.58 6.00 23.45
C ASP A 672 -3.86 7.34 23.25
N PRO A 673 -3.48 8.04 24.35
CA PRO A 673 -2.76 9.29 24.23
C PRO A 673 -1.35 9.09 23.64
N MET A 674 -0.89 7.85 23.55
CA MET A 674 0.44 7.48 23.12
C MET A 674 0.39 6.59 21.88
N VAL A 675 1.51 6.53 21.18
CA VAL A 675 1.75 5.62 20.09
C VAL A 675 3.15 5.02 20.27
N GLN A 676 3.25 3.70 20.09
CA GLN A 676 4.52 2.97 20.05
C GLN A 676 4.81 2.57 18.62
N GLU A 677 5.50 3.48 17.94
CA GLU A 677 5.96 3.28 16.58
C GLU A 677 6.90 2.09 16.47
N ARG A 678 6.87 1.44 15.30
CA ARG A 678 7.52 0.15 15.11
C ARG A 678 7.90 -0.12 13.66
N ALA A 679 8.75 -1.13 13.49
CA ALA A 679 9.12 -1.68 12.19
C ALA A 679 8.95 -3.19 12.17
N TRP A 680 8.60 -3.74 11.00
CA TRP A 680 8.46 -5.17 10.74
C TRP A 680 9.38 -5.59 9.60
N SER A 681 10.24 -6.57 9.81
CA SER A 681 10.96 -7.21 8.70
C SER A 681 10.03 -8.10 7.90
N SER A 682 10.33 -8.34 6.61
CA SER A 682 9.80 -9.51 5.93
C SER A 682 10.15 -10.82 6.68
N PRO A 683 9.30 -11.86 6.60
CA PRO A 683 9.58 -13.14 7.23
C PRO A 683 10.66 -13.93 6.45
N ILE A 684 11.45 -14.70 7.20
CA ILE A 684 12.17 -15.86 6.69
C ILE A 684 11.27 -17.08 6.84
N TRP A 685 11.20 -17.91 5.79
CA TRP A 685 10.34 -19.09 5.74
C TRP A 685 11.14 -20.38 5.89
N TYR A 686 10.49 -21.44 6.37
CA TYR A 686 10.99 -22.81 6.27
C TYR A 686 9.89 -23.72 5.71
N VAL A 687 10.24 -24.46 4.67
CA VAL A 687 9.35 -25.41 4.00
C VAL A 687 9.94 -26.81 4.20
N PRO A 688 9.22 -27.74 4.86
CA PRO A 688 9.71 -29.09 5.04
C PRO A 688 9.96 -29.80 3.70
N PRO A 689 10.94 -30.71 3.62
CA PRO A 689 11.12 -31.55 2.45
C PRO A 689 9.82 -32.25 2.03
N GLY A 690 9.45 -32.13 0.76
CA GLY A 690 8.23 -32.72 0.19
C GLY A 690 6.96 -31.87 0.29
N TRP A 691 7.02 -30.66 0.87
CA TRP A 691 5.88 -29.72 0.92
C TRP A 691 5.90 -28.66 -0.21
N GLY A 692 7.02 -28.49 -0.90
CA GLY A 692 7.11 -27.61 -2.07
C GLY A 692 7.12 -28.38 -3.38
N ASN A 693 6.85 -27.69 -4.50
CA ASN A 693 7.33 -28.16 -5.80
C ASN A 693 8.85 -28.25 -5.72
N GLY A 694 9.41 -29.43 -5.99
CA GLY A 694 10.83 -29.72 -5.76
C GLY A 694 11.78 -28.97 -6.69
N ASP A 695 11.94 -27.66 -6.49
CA ASP A 695 13.02 -26.85 -7.04
C ASP A 695 13.99 -26.47 -5.92
N GLY A 696 14.82 -27.44 -5.54
CA GLY A 696 16.07 -27.15 -4.89
C GLY A 696 17.03 -26.54 -5.91
N GLY A 697 17.33 -25.24 -5.75
CA GLY A 697 18.52 -24.60 -6.29
C GLY A 697 18.55 -24.37 -7.80
N ASP A 698 18.27 -23.12 -8.20
CA ASP A 698 19.14 -22.48 -9.19
C ASP A 698 19.41 -21.04 -8.72
N GLY A 699 20.56 -20.86 -8.08
CA GLY A 699 21.15 -19.55 -7.90
C GLY A 699 21.50 -19.04 -9.29
N GLY A 700 20.70 -18.11 -9.81
CA GLY A 700 21.02 -17.36 -11.01
C GLY A 700 22.24 -16.49 -10.80
N ASP A 701 23.41 -17.10 -10.88
CA ASP A 701 24.70 -16.45 -11.01
C ASP A 701 24.76 -15.86 -12.43
N GLY A 702 24.42 -14.58 -12.54
CA GLY A 702 24.64 -13.77 -13.74
C GLY A 702 26.13 -13.49 -13.91
N GLY A 703 26.91 -14.53 -14.17
CA GLY A 703 28.33 -14.47 -14.47
C GLY A 703 28.55 -13.82 -15.84
N ASP A 704 29.05 -12.59 -15.81
CA ASP A 704 29.49 -11.81 -16.96
C ASP A 704 30.72 -12.48 -17.61
N GLY A 705 30.48 -13.24 -18.67
CA GLY A 705 31.50 -13.93 -19.45
C GLY A 705 32.03 -13.07 -20.59
N GLY A 706 33.00 -12.19 -20.29
CA GLY A 706 33.83 -11.55 -21.31
C GLY A 706 34.72 -12.58 -22.04
N GLY A 707 34.60 -12.63 -23.37
CA GLY A 707 35.46 -13.46 -24.22
C GLY A 707 35.57 -12.87 -25.62
N ALA A 708 36.71 -12.24 -25.91
CA ALA A 708 37.09 -11.75 -27.22
C ALA A 708 37.75 -12.84 -28.09
N ASP A 709 37.66 -12.61 -29.40
CA ASP A 709 38.53 -13.03 -30.51
C ASP A 709 38.43 -14.41 -31.20
N GLY A 710 38.38 -14.30 -32.55
CA GLY A 710 38.82 -15.27 -33.58
C GLY A 710 37.69 -16.15 -34.14
N GLY A 711 37.21 -16.05 -35.38
CA GLY A 711 37.88 -15.74 -36.64
C GLY A 711 38.09 -17.02 -37.47
N GLY A 712 37.28 -17.22 -38.52
CA GLY A 712 37.64 -18.08 -39.67
C GLY A 712 36.60 -19.11 -40.16
N GLU A 713 36.01 -18.79 -41.34
CA GLU A 713 35.70 -19.66 -42.51
C GLU A 713 34.94 -21.00 -42.30
N GLY A 714 33.70 -21.14 -42.79
CA GLY A 714 33.31 -21.49 -44.17
C GLY A 714 32.62 -22.89 -44.15
N GLY A 715 31.60 -23.29 -44.90
CA GLY A 715 30.75 -22.75 -45.96
C GLY A 715 29.75 -23.87 -46.38
N ASP A 716 28.71 -23.47 -47.12
CA ASP A 716 27.86 -24.23 -48.06
C ASP A 716 26.72 -25.20 -47.62
N ARG A 717 25.50 -24.81 -48.09
CA ARG A 717 24.41 -25.55 -48.82
C ARG A 717 23.79 -26.80 -48.18
N ILE A 718 22.49 -26.86 -47.85
CA ILE A 718 21.23 -26.89 -48.66
C ILE A 718 21.01 -28.16 -49.52
N GLU A 719 19.90 -28.86 -49.19
CA GLU A 719 18.99 -29.75 -49.98
C GLU A 719 19.21 -31.28 -50.16
N GLY A 720 18.08 -32.02 -50.07
CA GLY A 720 17.82 -33.41 -50.51
C GLY A 720 17.06 -34.25 -49.47
N GLU A 721 15.72 -34.33 -49.47
CA GLU A 721 14.81 -35.25 -50.22
C GLU A 721 14.93 -36.76 -49.91
N ASP A 722 13.90 -37.25 -49.19
CA ASP A 722 12.97 -38.39 -49.37
C ASP A 722 13.35 -39.81 -49.91
N GLU A 723 12.49 -40.77 -49.54
CA GLU A 723 12.37 -42.22 -49.87
C GLU A 723 13.26 -43.21 -49.07
N GLY A 724 12.84 -44.37 -48.53
CA GLY A 724 11.58 -45.13 -48.54
C GLY A 724 11.85 -46.65 -48.32
N ARG A 725 10.92 -47.33 -47.61
CA ARG A 725 10.56 -48.78 -47.60
C ARG A 725 11.29 -49.84 -46.74
N GLY A 726 10.46 -50.70 -46.10
CA GLY A 726 10.73 -52.10 -45.78
C GLY A 726 9.75 -52.75 -44.77
N GLU A 727 8.87 -53.65 -45.24
CA GLU A 727 7.72 -54.29 -44.56
C GLU A 727 8.00 -55.62 -43.79
N GLY A 728 6.99 -56.05 -43.01
CA GLY A 728 6.67 -57.46 -42.61
C GLY A 728 5.83 -57.52 -41.30
N ALA A 729 4.48 -57.63 -41.30
CA ALA A 729 3.60 -58.84 -41.38
C ALA A 729 3.88 -59.88 -40.26
N GLU A 730 2.96 -60.50 -39.49
CA GLU A 730 1.51 -60.81 -39.52
C GLU A 730 1.13 -61.46 -38.15
N GLY A 731 -0.17 -61.52 -37.78
CA GLY A 731 -0.68 -62.49 -36.79
C GLY A 731 -1.85 -62.04 -35.89
N GLU A 732 -2.99 -62.72 -35.99
CA GLU A 732 -4.35 -62.32 -35.59
C GLU A 732 -4.97 -63.25 -34.51
N GLU A 733 -6.12 -62.83 -33.94
CA GLU A 733 -7.19 -63.59 -33.22
C GLU A 733 -6.93 -64.18 -31.80
N ALA A 734 -7.92 -64.48 -30.93
CA ALA A 734 -9.23 -63.92 -30.51
C ALA A 734 -9.82 -64.85 -29.40
N GLU A 735 -10.52 -64.25 -28.43
CA GLU A 735 -11.64 -64.77 -27.59
C GLU A 735 -11.55 -65.98 -26.62
N GLY A 736 -12.24 -65.82 -25.47
CA GLY A 736 -12.66 -66.92 -24.58
C GLY A 736 -13.18 -66.51 -23.19
N GLU A 737 -14.48 -66.21 -23.10
CA GLU A 737 -15.26 -65.84 -21.90
C GLU A 737 -15.70 -67.07 -21.05
N LYS A 738 -15.83 -66.94 -19.71
CA LYS A 738 -16.80 -67.70 -18.87
C LYS A 738 -16.98 -67.15 -17.44
N ALA A 739 -18.19 -67.35 -16.92
CA ALA A 739 -18.87 -66.59 -15.87
C ALA A 739 -19.07 -67.29 -14.50
N GLY A 740 -19.51 -66.49 -13.50
CA GLY A 740 -20.36 -66.87 -12.34
C GLY A 740 -19.66 -66.87 -10.96
N ARG A 741 -20.27 -66.52 -9.80
CA ARG A 741 -21.62 -66.09 -9.38
C ARG A 741 -21.58 -65.77 -7.86
N ALA A 742 -22.32 -64.75 -7.39
CA ALA A 742 -23.00 -64.47 -6.08
C ALA A 742 -22.42 -64.99 -4.73
N GLY A 743 -22.54 -64.36 -3.56
CA GLY A 743 -23.34 -63.22 -3.05
C GLY A 743 -23.47 -63.33 -1.51
N GLY A 744 -23.87 -62.26 -0.82
CA GLY A 744 -24.25 -62.29 0.61
C GLY A 744 -24.22 -60.93 1.30
N SER A 745 -25.40 -60.36 1.56
CA SER A 745 -25.64 -59.10 2.28
C SER A 745 -26.04 -59.32 3.74
N SER A 746 -25.61 -58.44 4.64
CA SER A 746 -26.42 -57.74 5.67
C SER A 746 -25.51 -56.94 6.59
#